data_AF-A0AB37W840-F1
#
_entry.id   AF-A0AB37W840-F1
#
_cell.length_a   1.000
_cell.length_b   1.000
_cell.length_c   1.000
_cell.angle_alpha   90.00
_cell.angle_beta   90.00
_cell.angle_gamma   90.00
#
_symmetry.space_group_name_H-M   'P 1'
#
loop_
_entity.id
_entity.type
_entity.pdbx_description
1 polymer ?
#
loop_
_entity_poly.entity_id
_entity_poly.type
_entity_poly.pdbx_seq_one_letter_code
_entity_poly.pdbx_strand_id
1 'polypeptide(L)'
;MLKTFFLVSLALGASAVPTTKHYAQRDNDTSLSVKLSVANGLLDAPTDGRIVLMFAPNGTDPLDDTDVTSSPNKIFGKNVYDFGPKQPVTLSGGNNDGTATGVYGWPNVSLSDIDPGTYSVQAFLTRYETVTRSDGSKVSVRFPCGDGASNVNGYGSLITTLQDIEISGSGQTLELTFNNITAVENFAGKEIGGCNQGNYEDTDTLKHVKIRSKKLSKFWGRDMYVGANVVLPAGYDANDKKTRYPVIYNQGHWPAGEGAYNYGDDEKFTAAWDAGIIPATNTTAERPAPKFIMVTFRHEAPYYDDSYAVNTANLGPYGDAINEELIPHLEDTFNTIRAPYARVQDGGSTGGWESIANVIYRPDLFGVCFSSYPDSLDFHRHQDIELYSAANAYTRANGSSVPSIRTHTNGTEVILATVAQENHWELTFGTSSRSFNQWDVWNAVFGVQGYNNYPLEPWDKVTGEIYPEAVEYWKPFDLSDYVVTNFNSSRNLGAALAGRIFVYVGTWDNYFLNEGVMEFQKRTDAVGGAGWANVTILPEKPHGGNYQAREIWDYLELVDRWVKDHAPDGPSPLSPSATAPSTRGNVWEDVIKYGGRKAAVKRQADPSIQDKKAKVGQEVTASVGRWDPGVKLTAQWILNSKPACEAFSVEQGASVKYAPTAKGHIQLLVTGEKRNYATETRKGERVLVGR
;
A
#
# COMPACT_ATOMS: atom_id res chain seq x y z
N MET A 1 -63.67 -13.19 2.58
CA MET A 1 -64.11 -14.26 3.49
C MET A 1 -63.75 -15.61 2.89
N LEU A 2 -63.15 -16.45 3.72
CA LEU A 2 -62.53 -17.76 3.47
C LEU A 2 -63.34 -18.74 2.61
N LYS A 3 -62.61 -19.55 1.81
CA LYS A 3 -62.78 -20.98 1.49
C LYS A 3 -61.81 -21.31 0.32
N THR A 4 -60.97 -22.34 0.29
CA THR A 4 -61.06 -23.70 0.83
C THR A 4 -59.68 -24.38 0.75
N PHE A 5 -59.34 -25.23 1.72
CA PHE A 5 -58.32 -26.29 1.64
C PHE A 5 -58.94 -27.54 0.97
N PHE A 6 -58.17 -28.36 0.24
CA PHE A 6 -57.95 -29.80 0.54
C PHE A 6 -57.08 -30.54 -0.51
N LEU A 7 -56.11 -31.28 0.03
CA LEU A 7 -55.58 -32.63 -0.30
C LEU A 7 -54.84 -33.01 -1.60
N VAL A 8 -53.53 -33.22 -1.40
CA VAL A 8 -52.69 -34.42 -1.62
C VAL A 8 -53.25 -35.61 -2.40
N SER A 9 -52.49 -36.03 -3.41
CA SER A 9 -52.35 -37.43 -3.84
C SER A 9 -50.92 -37.73 -4.34
N LEU A 10 -50.39 -38.88 -3.89
CA LEU A 10 -49.08 -39.47 -4.20
C LEU A 10 -49.09 -40.11 -5.60
N ALA A 11 -47.99 -40.02 -6.36
CA ALA A 11 -47.66 -40.98 -7.42
C ALA A 11 -46.13 -41.09 -7.63
N LEU A 12 -45.64 -42.34 -7.62
CA LEU A 12 -44.25 -42.75 -7.81
C LEU A 12 -43.84 -42.78 -9.29
N GLY A 13 -42.63 -42.29 -9.56
CA GLY A 13 -41.59 -42.98 -10.34
C GLY A 13 -41.69 -43.05 -11.88
N ALA A 14 -40.78 -42.34 -12.56
CA ALA A 14 -40.09 -42.84 -13.75
C ALA A 14 -38.78 -42.06 -13.97
N SER A 15 -37.66 -42.77 -13.89
CA SER A 15 -36.31 -42.29 -14.15
C SER A 15 -36.09 -42.14 -15.66
N ALA A 16 -35.76 -40.93 -16.12
CA ALA A 16 -35.31 -40.68 -17.48
C ALA A 16 -33.82 -40.34 -17.48
N VAL A 17 -33.04 -41.21 -18.12
CA VAL A 17 -31.62 -41.00 -18.44
C VAL A 17 -31.51 -39.82 -19.41
N PRO A 18 -30.69 -38.77 -19.14
CA PRO A 18 -30.42 -37.75 -20.13
C PRO A 18 -29.47 -38.33 -21.19
N THR A 19 -29.96 -38.39 -22.42
CA THR A 19 -29.19 -38.68 -23.62
C THR A 19 -28.14 -37.59 -23.84
N THR A 20 -26.89 -38.02 -24.04
CA THR A 20 -25.76 -37.19 -24.45
C THR A 20 -26.08 -36.52 -25.79
N LYS A 21 -26.46 -35.24 -25.76
CA LYS A 21 -26.38 -34.38 -26.94
C LYS A 21 -24.92 -33.97 -27.10
N HIS A 22 -24.28 -34.53 -28.14
CA HIS A 22 -23.10 -33.93 -28.73
C HIS A 22 -23.41 -32.46 -29.07
N TYR A 23 -22.89 -31.54 -28.26
CA TYR A 23 -22.67 -30.18 -28.73
C TYR A 23 -21.52 -30.26 -29.72
N ALA A 24 -21.85 -30.10 -31.00
CA ALA A 24 -20.86 -29.70 -31.99
C ALA A 24 -20.31 -28.35 -31.53
N GLN A 25 -19.08 -28.36 -31.05
CA GLN A 25 -18.28 -27.17 -30.78
C GLN A 25 -18.09 -26.46 -32.12
N ARG A 26 -18.94 -25.46 -32.39
CA ARG A 26 -18.59 -24.42 -33.34
C ARG A 26 -17.60 -23.53 -32.62
N ASP A 27 -16.33 -23.64 -32.99
CA ASP A 27 -15.31 -22.62 -32.72
C ASP A 27 -15.73 -21.35 -33.48
N ASN A 28 -16.70 -20.60 -32.94
CA ASN A 28 -16.77 -19.18 -33.22
C ASN A 28 -15.67 -18.57 -32.38
N ASP A 29 -14.57 -18.19 -33.01
CA ASP A 29 -13.51 -17.41 -32.39
C ASP A 29 -14.13 -16.06 -31.95
N THR A 30 -14.54 -15.96 -30.69
CA THR A 30 -15.08 -14.74 -30.07
C THR A 30 -13.96 -13.84 -29.55
N SER A 31 -12.71 -14.07 -29.96
CA SER A 31 -11.58 -13.38 -29.35
C SER A 31 -11.51 -11.90 -29.78
N LEU A 32 -11.73 -11.03 -28.79
CA LEU A 32 -11.35 -9.63 -28.87
C LEU A 32 -9.85 -9.51 -28.59
N SER A 33 -9.15 -8.78 -29.46
CA SER A 33 -7.76 -8.38 -29.21
C SER A 33 -7.58 -6.89 -29.49
N VAL A 34 -6.65 -6.27 -28.76
CA VAL A 34 -6.31 -4.86 -28.92
C VAL A 34 -4.82 -4.74 -29.16
N LYS A 35 -4.46 -4.29 -30.35
CA LYS A 35 -3.10 -4.02 -30.77
C LYS A 35 -2.79 -2.56 -30.49
N LEU A 36 -1.83 -2.33 -29.61
CA LEU A 36 -1.35 -1.02 -29.21
C LEU A 36 0.00 -0.72 -29.86
N SER A 37 0.10 0.46 -30.44
CA SER A 37 1.33 0.99 -31.05
C SER A 37 1.63 2.41 -30.55
N VAL A 38 2.76 2.97 -30.93
CA VAL A 38 3.21 4.31 -30.54
C VAL A 38 3.39 5.17 -31.78
N ALA A 39 2.81 6.36 -31.79
CA ALA A 39 2.99 7.32 -32.88
C ALA A 39 4.46 7.72 -33.04
N ASN A 40 4.87 7.98 -34.28
CA ASN A 40 6.24 8.41 -34.58
C ASN A 40 6.58 9.70 -33.82
N GLY A 41 7.72 9.69 -33.13
CA GLY A 41 8.23 10.85 -32.38
C GLY A 41 7.65 11.03 -30.97
N LEU A 42 6.73 10.16 -30.52
CA LEU A 42 6.21 10.24 -29.15
C LEU A 42 7.18 9.66 -28.10
N LEU A 43 7.95 8.65 -28.49
CA LEU A 43 9.02 8.06 -27.68
C LEU A 43 10.34 8.10 -28.43
N ASP A 44 11.38 8.57 -27.73
CA ASP A 44 12.75 8.58 -28.24
C ASP A 44 13.44 7.21 -28.14
N ALA A 45 12.98 6.37 -27.20
CA ALA A 45 13.45 5.02 -26.97
C ALA A 45 12.31 4.12 -26.47
N PRO A 46 12.41 2.79 -26.64
CA PRO A 46 11.49 1.87 -26.01
C PRO A 46 11.44 2.03 -24.48
N THR A 47 10.30 1.71 -23.88
CA THR A 47 10.06 1.84 -22.46
C THR A 47 9.46 0.55 -21.89
N ASP A 48 9.83 0.27 -20.65
CA ASP A 48 9.06 -0.65 -19.81
C ASP A 48 7.91 0.12 -19.16
N GLY A 49 6.88 -0.60 -18.74
CA GLY A 49 5.75 0.05 -18.11
C GLY A 49 4.58 -0.88 -17.88
N ARG A 50 3.43 -0.25 -17.64
CA ARG A 50 2.16 -0.92 -17.55
C ARG A 50 1.11 -0.21 -18.37
N ILE A 51 0.48 -0.98 -19.24
CA ILE A 51 -0.68 -0.56 -19.99
C ILE A 51 -1.92 -0.83 -19.15
N VAL A 52 -2.78 0.16 -19.03
CA VAL A 52 -4.15 0.05 -18.56
C VAL A 52 -5.06 0.41 -19.73
N LEU A 53 -5.93 -0.52 -20.13
CA LEU A 53 -6.90 -0.38 -21.20
C LEU A 53 -8.29 -0.36 -20.58
N MET A 54 -9.08 0.67 -20.88
CA MET A 54 -10.40 0.87 -20.31
C MET A 54 -11.47 0.88 -21.41
N PHE A 55 -12.59 0.22 -21.13
CA PHE A 55 -13.83 0.28 -21.88
C PHE A 55 -14.90 0.87 -20.96
N ALA A 56 -15.20 2.15 -21.15
CA ALA A 56 -16.24 2.85 -20.42
C ALA A 56 -17.57 2.79 -21.18
N PRO A 57 -18.71 3.05 -20.50
CA PRO A 57 -19.97 3.27 -21.18
C PRO A 57 -19.84 4.27 -22.34
N ASN A 58 -20.59 4.05 -23.42
CA ASN A 58 -20.52 4.92 -24.58
C ASN A 58 -20.82 6.39 -24.23
N GLY A 59 -19.93 7.30 -24.61
CA GLY A 59 -20.03 8.73 -24.39
C GLY A 59 -19.56 9.23 -23.02
N THR A 60 -18.90 8.40 -22.22
CA THR A 60 -18.32 8.80 -20.91
C THR A 60 -16.79 8.77 -20.95
N ASP A 61 -16.13 9.65 -20.19
CA ASP A 61 -14.67 9.57 -20.03
C ASP A 61 -14.35 8.36 -19.12
N PRO A 62 -13.44 7.45 -19.52
CA PRO A 62 -13.04 6.31 -18.69
C PRO A 62 -12.40 6.72 -17.35
N LEU A 63 -11.94 7.96 -17.19
CA LEU A 63 -11.37 8.44 -15.94
C LEU A 63 -12.39 9.11 -15.00
N ASP A 64 -13.63 9.34 -15.44
CA ASP A 64 -14.68 9.98 -14.62
C ASP A 64 -15.01 9.15 -13.37
N ASP A 65 -15.00 7.82 -13.49
CA ASP A 65 -15.23 6.90 -12.38
C ASP A 65 -14.42 5.62 -12.56
N THR A 66 -13.36 5.49 -11.77
CA THR A 66 -12.55 4.27 -11.68
C THR A 66 -12.71 3.57 -10.34
N ASP A 67 -13.59 4.03 -9.45
CA ASP A 67 -13.72 3.51 -8.09
C ASP A 67 -14.27 2.08 -8.09
N VAL A 68 -13.70 1.21 -7.25
CA VAL A 68 -14.10 -0.20 -7.17
C VAL A 68 -15.58 -0.42 -6.80
N THR A 69 -16.20 0.55 -6.13
CA THR A 69 -17.60 0.47 -5.66
C THR A 69 -18.63 0.96 -6.67
N SER A 70 -18.23 1.78 -7.65
CA SER A 70 -19.16 2.44 -8.57
C SER A 70 -18.80 2.31 -10.05
N SER A 71 -17.52 2.13 -10.39
CA SER A 71 -17.03 2.17 -11.76
C SER A 71 -17.79 1.21 -12.68
N PRO A 72 -18.41 1.71 -13.76
CA PRO A 72 -19.03 0.86 -14.78
C PRO A 72 -18.00 0.27 -15.76
N ASN A 73 -16.75 0.72 -15.67
CA ASN A 73 -15.71 0.42 -16.65
C ASN A 73 -15.28 -1.05 -16.63
N LYS A 74 -14.86 -1.54 -17.79
CA LYS A 74 -14.06 -2.76 -17.92
C LYS A 74 -12.60 -2.37 -18.06
N ILE A 75 -11.78 -2.72 -17.08
CA ILE A 75 -10.40 -2.26 -16.93
C ILE A 75 -9.46 -3.46 -17.07
N PHE A 76 -8.44 -3.34 -17.93
CA PHE A 76 -7.50 -4.41 -18.23
C PHE A 76 -6.06 -3.92 -18.13
N GLY A 77 -5.24 -4.65 -17.37
CA GLY A 77 -3.84 -4.34 -17.15
C GLY A 77 -2.89 -5.33 -17.80
N LYS A 78 -1.76 -4.85 -18.32
CA LYS A 78 -0.65 -5.69 -18.80
C LYS A 78 0.69 -4.96 -18.63
N ASN A 79 1.68 -5.63 -18.03
CA ASN A 79 3.06 -5.13 -18.04
C ASN A 79 3.65 -5.27 -19.45
N VAL A 80 4.42 -4.28 -19.87
CA VAL A 80 5.14 -4.27 -21.14
C VAL A 80 6.63 -4.03 -20.91
N TYR A 81 7.45 -4.63 -21.77
CA TYR A 81 8.90 -4.57 -21.71
C TYR A 81 9.43 -4.23 -23.09
N ASP A 82 10.39 -3.30 -23.18
CA ASP A 82 10.95 -2.81 -24.45
C ASP A 82 9.87 -2.34 -25.46
N PHE A 83 8.77 -1.77 -24.95
CA PHE A 83 7.65 -1.31 -25.77
C PHE A 83 7.98 -0.01 -26.47
N GLY A 84 7.74 0.06 -27.77
CA GLY A 84 8.02 1.26 -28.55
C GLY A 84 7.61 1.15 -30.02
N PRO A 85 7.99 2.11 -30.87
CA PRO A 85 7.51 2.21 -32.25
C PRO A 85 7.76 0.97 -33.12
N LYS A 86 8.79 0.16 -32.79
CA LYS A 86 9.15 -1.07 -33.53
C LYS A 86 8.57 -2.36 -32.91
N GLN A 87 8.00 -2.27 -31.71
CA GLN A 87 7.48 -3.41 -30.95
C GLN A 87 6.07 -3.08 -30.44
N PRO A 88 5.05 -3.16 -31.31
CA PRO A 88 3.66 -3.06 -30.84
C PRO A 88 3.34 -4.25 -29.93
N VAL A 89 2.34 -4.06 -29.07
CA VAL A 89 1.88 -5.11 -28.14
C VAL A 89 0.41 -5.44 -28.42
N THR A 90 0.08 -6.72 -28.36
CA THR A 90 -1.31 -7.17 -28.40
C THR A 90 -1.76 -7.60 -27.01
N LEU A 91 -2.92 -7.08 -26.60
CA LEU A 91 -3.68 -7.53 -25.45
C LEU A 91 -4.80 -8.43 -25.97
N SER A 92 -4.92 -9.64 -25.43
CA SER A 92 -5.95 -10.60 -25.83
C SER A 92 -6.16 -11.60 -24.71
N GLY A 93 -7.41 -12.06 -24.55
CA GLY A 93 -7.78 -12.97 -23.47
C GLY A 93 -7.51 -12.37 -22.08
N GLY A 94 -7.12 -13.23 -21.15
CA GLY A 94 -6.79 -12.89 -19.78
C GLY A 94 -7.15 -14.07 -18.88
N ASN A 95 -6.39 -14.28 -17.81
CA ASN A 95 -6.67 -15.35 -16.86
C ASN A 95 -6.02 -15.03 -15.51
N ASN A 96 -6.35 -15.87 -14.52
CA ASN A 96 -5.85 -15.78 -13.15
C ASN A 96 -4.38 -16.22 -13.00
N ASP A 97 -3.83 -16.84 -14.04
CA ASP A 97 -2.45 -17.28 -14.14
C ASP A 97 -1.60 -16.23 -14.88
N GLY A 98 -0.29 -16.18 -14.61
CA GLY A 98 0.63 -15.39 -15.44
C GLY A 98 0.41 -13.87 -15.48
N THR A 99 -0.26 -13.26 -14.50
CA THR A 99 -0.60 -11.81 -14.46
C THR A 99 0.61 -10.86 -14.57
N ALA A 100 1.83 -11.36 -14.41
CA ALA A 100 3.07 -10.60 -14.63
C ALA A 100 3.34 -10.29 -16.12
N THR A 101 2.84 -11.12 -17.05
CA THR A 101 3.09 -11.01 -18.50
C THR A 101 1.81 -11.10 -19.35
N GLY A 102 0.77 -11.74 -18.83
CA GLY A 102 -0.56 -11.81 -19.42
C GLY A 102 -1.41 -10.56 -19.15
N VAL A 103 -2.60 -10.55 -19.75
CA VAL A 103 -3.66 -9.58 -19.42
C VAL A 103 -4.37 -10.06 -18.16
N TYR A 104 -4.68 -9.12 -17.27
CA TYR A 104 -5.61 -9.32 -16.17
C TYR A 104 -6.65 -8.21 -16.18
N GLY A 105 -7.93 -8.53 -16.03
CA GLY A 105 -9.01 -7.56 -16.06
C GLY A 105 -9.93 -7.57 -14.85
N TRP A 106 -10.69 -6.50 -14.71
CA TRP A 106 -11.75 -6.31 -13.73
C TRP A 106 -12.92 -5.53 -14.36
N PRO A 107 -14.19 -5.87 -14.08
CA PRO A 107 -14.62 -7.07 -13.33
C PRO A 107 -14.47 -8.37 -14.14
N ASN A 108 -14.30 -8.26 -15.46
CA ASN A 108 -14.05 -9.38 -16.36
C ASN A 108 -12.55 -9.70 -16.39
N VAL A 109 -12.14 -10.93 -16.05
CA VAL A 109 -10.71 -11.31 -16.04
C VAL A 109 -10.11 -11.32 -17.45
N SER A 110 -10.91 -11.69 -18.46
CA SER A 110 -10.49 -11.82 -19.86
C SER A 110 -11.14 -10.75 -20.74
N LEU A 111 -10.37 -10.20 -21.69
CA LEU A 111 -10.89 -9.34 -22.75
C LEU A 111 -11.97 -10.02 -23.61
N SER A 112 -11.91 -11.36 -23.70
CA SER A 112 -12.91 -12.14 -24.45
C SER A 112 -14.28 -12.16 -23.77
N ASP A 113 -14.38 -11.73 -22.52
CA ASP A 113 -15.62 -11.74 -21.73
C ASP A 113 -16.32 -10.36 -21.74
N ILE A 114 -15.84 -9.41 -22.55
CA ILE A 114 -16.55 -8.14 -22.76
C ILE A 114 -17.81 -8.39 -23.58
N ASP A 115 -18.96 -7.96 -23.06
CA ASP A 115 -20.23 -8.07 -23.75
C ASP A 115 -20.25 -7.19 -25.02
N PRO A 116 -20.91 -7.63 -26.10
CA PRO A 116 -21.09 -6.81 -27.30
C PRO A 116 -21.80 -5.50 -26.98
N GLY A 117 -21.35 -4.42 -27.61
CA GLY A 117 -21.87 -3.07 -27.33
C GLY A 117 -20.90 -1.98 -27.78
N THR A 118 -21.33 -0.72 -27.70
CA THR A 118 -20.46 0.42 -27.95
C THR A 118 -19.85 0.91 -26.64
N TYR A 119 -18.54 1.15 -26.64
CA TYR A 119 -17.79 1.61 -25.49
C TYR A 119 -16.90 2.78 -25.86
N SER A 120 -16.70 3.70 -24.93
CA SER A 120 -15.63 4.70 -25.04
C SER A 120 -14.33 4.06 -24.55
N VAL A 121 -13.39 3.86 -25.47
CA VAL A 121 -12.17 3.07 -25.27
C VAL A 121 -10.94 3.95 -25.27
N GLN A 122 -10.10 3.79 -24.25
CA GLN A 122 -8.81 4.46 -24.15
C GLN A 122 -7.77 3.57 -23.49
N ALA A 123 -6.52 3.72 -23.92
CA ALA A 123 -5.39 3.10 -23.26
C ALA A 123 -4.44 4.14 -22.68
N PHE A 124 -3.87 3.79 -21.53
CA PHE A 124 -2.90 4.56 -20.77
C PHE A 124 -1.66 3.67 -20.57
N LEU A 125 -0.47 4.25 -20.71
CA LEU A 125 0.79 3.57 -20.41
C LEU A 125 1.57 4.37 -19.38
N THR A 126 1.58 3.84 -18.16
CA THR A 126 2.45 4.28 -17.09
C THR A 126 3.86 3.75 -17.34
N ARG A 127 4.82 4.65 -17.52
CA ARG A 127 6.22 4.29 -17.77
C ARG A 127 6.92 3.91 -16.47
N TYR A 128 7.77 2.88 -16.53
CA TYR A 128 8.61 2.49 -15.42
C TYR A 128 10.07 2.83 -15.68
N GLU A 129 10.74 3.28 -14.62
CA GLU A 129 12.17 3.47 -14.56
C GLU A 129 12.80 2.35 -13.75
N THR A 130 13.85 1.73 -14.30
CA THR A 130 14.61 0.71 -13.61
C THR A 130 15.76 1.32 -12.82
N VAL A 131 15.75 1.15 -11.51
CA VAL A 131 16.74 1.66 -10.57
C VAL A 131 17.41 0.54 -9.78
N THR A 132 18.63 0.78 -9.33
CA THR A 132 19.32 -0.10 -8.38
C THR A 132 19.43 0.62 -7.05
N ARG A 133 18.78 0.06 -6.02
CA ARG A 133 18.82 0.61 -4.68
C ARG A 133 20.17 0.35 -4.03
N SER A 134 20.51 1.12 -3.00
CA SER A 134 21.79 1.02 -2.29
C SER A 134 22.07 -0.32 -1.61
N ASP A 135 21.05 -1.15 -1.39
CA ASP A 135 21.18 -2.51 -0.87
C ASP A 135 21.46 -3.57 -1.96
N GLY A 136 21.51 -3.15 -3.23
CA GLY A 136 21.76 -3.97 -4.41
C GLY A 136 20.51 -4.55 -5.06
N SER A 137 19.31 -4.30 -4.51
CA SER A 137 18.05 -4.70 -5.16
C SER A 137 17.79 -3.85 -6.40
N LYS A 138 17.26 -4.48 -7.46
CA LYS A 138 16.93 -3.81 -8.73
C LYS A 138 15.43 -3.92 -8.98
N VAL A 139 14.77 -2.79 -9.14
CA VAL A 139 13.32 -2.68 -9.34
C VAL A 139 13.01 -1.75 -10.50
N SER A 140 11.88 -1.98 -11.16
CA SER A 140 11.30 -1.10 -12.17
C SER A 140 10.04 -0.49 -11.56
N VAL A 141 9.96 0.83 -11.43
CA VAL A 141 8.84 1.52 -10.76
C VAL A 141 8.57 2.86 -11.45
N ARG A 142 7.37 3.40 -11.26
CA ARG A 142 7.09 4.80 -11.58
C ARG A 142 7.57 5.67 -10.41
N PHE A 143 8.21 6.78 -10.72
CA PHE A 143 8.49 7.85 -9.75
C PHE A 143 7.47 8.97 -9.96
N PRO A 144 6.69 9.36 -8.94
CA PRO A 144 5.73 10.47 -9.04
C PRO A 144 6.37 11.81 -9.38
N CYS A 145 5.57 12.73 -9.93
CA CYS A 145 6.02 14.00 -10.48
C CYS A 145 5.11 15.14 -10.00
N GLY A 146 4.80 15.16 -8.70
CA GLY A 146 3.94 16.15 -8.07
C GLY A 146 2.48 15.96 -8.43
N ASP A 147 2.04 14.71 -8.58
CA ASP A 147 0.73 14.36 -9.14
C ASP A 147 -0.06 13.40 -8.26
N GLY A 148 0.31 13.30 -6.98
CA GLY A 148 -0.32 12.40 -6.02
C GLY A 148 -0.16 10.94 -6.42
N ALA A 149 0.91 10.62 -7.16
CA ALA A 149 1.24 9.26 -7.58
C ALA A 149 0.08 8.48 -8.23
N SER A 150 -0.79 9.16 -9.00
CA SER A 150 -1.97 8.53 -9.61
C SER A 150 -1.71 7.16 -10.25
N ASN A 151 -2.60 6.20 -9.99
CA ASN A 151 -2.52 4.80 -10.44
C ASN A 151 -2.70 4.63 -11.96
N VAL A 152 -3.35 5.58 -12.62
CA VAL A 152 -3.52 5.62 -14.08
C VAL A 152 -3.48 7.07 -14.55
N ASN A 153 -2.98 7.31 -15.77
CA ASN A 153 -2.91 8.65 -16.35
C ASN A 153 -2.13 9.67 -15.50
N GLY A 154 -1.21 9.23 -14.63
CA GLY A 154 -0.30 10.14 -13.94
C GLY A 154 0.63 10.88 -14.91
N TYR A 155 1.25 11.96 -14.46
CA TYR A 155 2.07 12.82 -15.33
C TYR A 155 3.16 12.05 -16.08
N GLY A 156 3.28 12.36 -17.37
CA GLY A 156 4.20 11.69 -18.28
C GLY A 156 3.75 10.31 -18.78
N SER A 157 2.52 9.87 -18.50
CA SER A 157 1.94 8.66 -19.09
C SER A 157 1.65 8.86 -20.58
N LEU A 158 1.78 7.80 -21.38
CA LEU A 158 1.34 7.82 -22.77
C LEU A 158 -0.16 7.53 -22.81
N ILE A 159 -0.90 8.26 -23.65
CA ILE A 159 -2.34 8.08 -23.81
C ILE A 159 -2.73 7.95 -25.28
N THR A 160 -3.77 7.16 -25.55
CA THR A 160 -4.43 7.12 -26.86
C THR A 160 -5.53 8.18 -26.90
N THR A 161 -5.96 8.58 -28.10
CA THR A 161 -7.23 9.30 -28.24
C THR A 161 -8.38 8.39 -27.79
N LEU A 162 -9.31 8.96 -27.02
CA LEU A 162 -10.58 8.34 -26.65
C LEU A 162 -11.41 8.07 -27.91
N GLN A 163 -11.89 6.85 -28.09
CA GLN A 163 -12.65 6.45 -29.27
C GLN A 163 -13.88 5.64 -28.88
N ASP A 164 -15.03 5.95 -29.46
CA ASP A 164 -16.22 5.12 -29.34
C ASP A 164 -16.12 3.94 -30.32
N ILE A 165 -16.10 2.72 -29.78
CA ILE A 165 -15.86 1.49 -30.54
C ILE A 165 -16.99 0.50 -30.28
N GLU A 166 -17.56 -0.04 -31.36
CA GLU A 166 -18.50 -1.16 -31.30
C GLU A 166 -17.75 -2.49 -31.17
N ILE A 167 -18.04 -3.22 -30.10
CA ILE A 167 -17.58 -4.59 -29.84
C ILE A 167 -18.63 -5.56 -30.38
N SER A 168 -18.22 -6.35 -31.36
CA SER A 168 -19.14 -7.15 -32.19
C SER A 168 -19.61 -8.46 -31.55
N GLY A 169 -18.92 -8.97 -30.52
CA GLY A 169 -19.12 -10.33 -30.02
C GLY A 169 -18.57 -11.45 -30.91
N SER A 170 -17.77 -11.09 -31.92
CA SER A 170 -17.06 -12.00 -32.81
C SER A 170 -15.57 -11.65 -32.84
N GLY A 171 -14.74 -12.50 -33.45
CA GLY A 171 -13.30 -12.27 -33.57
C GLY A 171 -12.99 -10.89 -34.14
N GLN A 172 -12.39 -10.02 -33.32
CA GLN A 172 -12.20 -8.61 -33.61
C GLN A 172 -10.84 -8.16 -33.11
N THR A 173 -10.12 -7.40 -33.95
CA THR A 173 -8.86 -6.75 -33.57
C THR A 173 -9.05 -5.24 -33.62
N LEU A 174 -8.89 -4.57 -32.49
CA LEU A 174 -8.85 -3.11 -32.40
C LEU A 174 -7.42 -2.63 -32.54
N GLU A 175 -7.21 -1.54 -33.28
CA GLU A 175 -5.90 -0.89 -33.35
C GLU A 175 -5.97 0.47 -32.68
N LEU A 176 -5.18 0.65 -31.63
CA LEU A 176 -5.06 1.90 -30.90
C LEU A 176 -3.61 2.38 -30.97
N THR A 177 -3.43 3.71 -31.03
CA THR A 177 -2.10 4.32 -31.11
C THR A 177 -1.94 5.32 -29.99
N PHE A 178 -0.94 5.14 -29.15
CA PHE A 178 -0.50 6.16 -28.21
C PHE A 178 0.00 7.34 -29.01
N ASN A 179 -0.66 8.49 -28.89
CA ASN A 179 -0.44 9.66 -29.72
C ASN A 179 -0.31 10.95 -28.90
N ASN A 180 -0.43 10.87 -27.58
CA ASN A 180 -0.24 12.00 -26.68
C ASN A 180 0.42 11.54 -25.37
N ILE A 181 0.89 12.50 -24.58
CA ILE A 181 1.47 12.30 -23.25
C ILE A 181 0.70 13.18 -22.26
N THR A 182 0.36 12.64 -21.09
CA THR A 182 -0.23 13.41 -19.99
C THR A 182 0.75 14.50 -19.58
N ALA A 183 0.32 15.76 -19.75
CA ALA A 183 1.13 16.92 -19.43
C ALA A 183 1.41 16.98 -17.92
N VAL A 184 2.63 17.38 -17.58
CA VAL A 184 2.97 17.79 -16.20
C VAL A 184 2.28 19.12 -15.93
N GLU A 185 1.80 19.33 -14.72
CA GLU A 185 1.31 20.64 -14.28
C GLU A 185 2.35 21.74 -14.55
N ASN A 186 1.87 22.90 -15.00
CA ASN A 186 2.72 24.06 -15.20
C ASN A 186 2.94 24.78 -13.85
N PHE A 187 3.76 24.17 -13.01
CA PHE A 187 4.14 24.68 -11.72
C PHE A 187 4.75 26.09 -11.79
N ALA A 188 4.25 27.01 -10.95
CA ALA A 188 4.72 28.39 -10.84
C ALA A 188 5.77 28.61 -9.73
N GLY A 189 5.98 27.61 -8.87
CA GLY A 189 6.95 27.64 -7.78
C GLY A 189 8.40 27.70 -8.23
N LYS A 190 9.27 28.09 -7.30
CA LYS A 190 10.73 28.28 -7.53
C LYS A 190 11.59 27.24 -6.81
N GLU A 191 10.96 26.22 -6.22
CA GLU A 191 11.66 25.16 -5.51
C GLU A 191 12.51 24.30 -6.46
N ILE A 192 13.47 23.58 -5.91
CA ILE A 192 14.41 22.74 -6.68
C ILE A 192 13.77 21.42 -7.16
N GLY A 193 14.46 20.66 -8.02
CA GLY A 193 14.07 19.27 -8.30
C GLY A 193 12.93 19.07 -9.31
N GLY A 194 12.58 20.10 -10.07
CA GLY A 194 11.54 20.01 -11.10
C GLY A 194 10.17 19.71 -10.49
N CYS A 195 9.42 18.79 -11.12
CA CYS A 195 8.07 18.43 -10.70
C CYS A 195 8.00 17.49 -9.49
N ASN A 196 9.09 16.85 -9.05
CA ASN A 196 9.05 15.92 -7.91
C ASN A 196 8.46 16.64 -6.68
N GLN A 197 7.45 16.04 -6.04
CA GLN A 197 6.71 16.63 -4.92
C GLN A 197 5.96 17.94 -5.26
N GLY A 198 5.75 18.25 -6.54
CA GLY A 198 5.15 19.50 -6.99
C GLY A 198 6.05 20.72 -6.77
N ASN A 199 5.66 21.88 -7.28
CA ASN A 199 6.44 23.11 -7.13
C ASN A 199 5.51 24.33 -7.09
N TYR A 200 5.06 24.69 -5.90
CA TYR A 200 3.95 25.63 -5.70
C TYR A 200 4.46 27.04 -5.37
N GLU A 201 3.64 28.05 -5.64
CA GLU A 201 3.97 29.44 -5.35
C GLU A 201 3.73 29.75 -3.86
N ASP A 202 4.63 30.50 -3.24
CA ASP A 202 4.45 31.00 -1.88
C ASP A 202 3.44 32.15 -1.83
N THR A 203 2.62 32.18 -0.79
CA THR A 203 1.88 33.38 -0.36
C THR A 203 2.55 33.98 0.87
N ASP A 204 2.03 35.08 1.43
CA ASP A 204 2.60 35.66 2.65
C ASP A 204 2.55 34.69 3.84
N THR A 205 1.48 33.91 3.96
CA THR A 205 1.21 33.01 5.10
C THR A 205 1.47 31.54 4.80
N LEU A 206 1.33 31.08 3.54
CA LEU A 206 1.59 29.71 3.13
C LEU A 206 2.90 29.62 2.35
N LYS A 207 3.86 28.85 2.86
CA LYS A 207 5.18 28.66 2.27
C LYS A 207 5.36 27.22 1.81
N HIS A 208 6.04 27.03 0.71
CA HIS A 208 6.40 25.75 0.14
C HIS A 208 7.91 25.55 0.25
N VAL A 209 8.30 24.47 0.93
CA VAL A 209 9.70 24.12 1.12
C VAL A 209 9.96 22.75 0.52
N LYS A 210 11.06 22.60 -0.22
CA LYS A 210 11.49 21.33 -0.80
C LYS A 210 13.00 21.21 -0.78
N ILE A 211 13.46 20.05 -0.32
CA ILE A 211 14.88 19.73 -0.24
C ILE A 211 15.18 18.47 -1.05
N ARG A 212 16.41 18.39 -1.57
CA ARG A 212 16.96 17.11 -2.05
C ARG A 212 17.38 16.29 -0.84
N SER A 213 16.72 15.17 -0.60
CA SER A 213 17.08 14.25 0.49
C SER A 213 18.36 13.50 0.13
N LYS A 214 19.40 13.58 0.97
CA LYS A 214 20.64 12.82 0.73
C LYS A 214 20.41 11.34 1.01
N LYS A 215 19.63 11.02 2.05
CA LYS A 215 19.32 9.64 2.44
C LYS A 215 18.51 8.90 1.37
N LEU A 216 17.42 9.50 0.89
CA LEU A 216 16.61 8.90 -0.17
C LEU A 216 17.36 8.84 -1.49
N SER A 217 18.09 9.90 -1.85
CA SER A 217 18.84 9.89 -3.11
C SER A 217 19.92 8.80 -3.13
N LYS A 218 20.58 8.58 -1.99
CA LYS A 218 21.51 7.47 -1.82
C LYS A 218 20.81 6.13 -1.94
N PHE A 219 19.66 5.96 -1.28
CA PHE A 219 18.93 4.69 -1.31
C PHE A 219 18.45 4.35 -2.73
N TRP A 220 17.86 5.29 -3.46
CA TRP A 220 17.30 5.05 -4.78
C TRP A 220 18.31 5.14 -5.93
N GLY A 221 19.51 5.67 -5.69
CA GLY A 221 20.54 5.84 -6.71
C GLY A 221 20.23 6.95 -7.73
N ARG A 222 19.28 7.83 -7.42
CA ARG A 222 18.85 8.99 -8.22
C ARG A 222 18.52 10.15 -7.30
N ASP A 223 18.32 11.35 -7.85
CA ASP A 223 17.84 12.47 -7.06
C ASP A 223 16.42 12.22 -6.57
N MET A 224 16.23 12.37 -5.26
CA MET A 224 14.96 12.24 -4.55
C MET A 224 14.73 13.45 -3.65
N TYR A 225 13.46 13.84 -3.51
CA TYR A 225 13.06 15.07 -2.85
C TYR A 225 11.95 14.79 -1.84
N VAL A 226 11.94 15.57 -0.76
CA VAL A 226 10.84 15.69 0.19
C VAL A 226 10.56 17.17 0.39
N GLY A 227 9.31 17.51 0.65
CA GLY A 227 8.89 18.89 0.87
C GLY A 227 7.89 19.02 2.00
N ALA A 228 7.44 20.25 2.22
CA ALA A 228 6.40 20.61 3.16
C ALA A 228 5.65 21.86 2.71
N ASN A 229 4.39 21.94 3.10
CA ASN A 229 3.53 23.11 3.03
C ASN A 229 3.43 23.67 4.44
N VAL A 230 3.78 24.94 4.63
CA VAL A 230 3.98 25.56 5.94
C VAL A 230 3.08 26.77 6.08
N VAL A 231 2.05 26.64 6.92
CA VAL A 231 1.14 27.75 7.27
C VAL A 231 1.69 28.47 8.49
N LEU A 232 1.90 29.78 8.35
CA LEU A 232 2.42 30.66 9.39
C LEU A 232 1.27 31.25 10.23
N PRO A 233 1.44 31.49 11.54
CA PRO A 233 0.40 32.09 12.37
C PRO A 233 0.28 33.60 12.13
N ALA A 234 -0.89 34.17 12.43
CA ALA A 234 -1.10 35.62 12.40
C ALA A 234 -0.05 36.40 13.22
N GLY A 235 0.50 37.43 12.58
CA GLY A 235 1.55 38.29 13.13
C GLY A 235 2.93 37.63 13.21
N TYR A 236 3.19 36.57 12.45
CA TYR A 236 4.51 35.99 12.29
C TYR A 236 5.49 37.02 11.69
N ASP A 237 6.63 37.23 12.37
CA ASP A 237 7.73 38.05 11.87
C ASP A 237 9.00 37.19 11.75
N ALA A 238 9.47 36.99 10.52
CA ALA A 238 10.70 36.25 10.24
C ALA A 238 11.95 36.90 10.86
N ASN A 239 11.91 38.20 11.16
CA ASN A 239 12.99 38.96 11.79
C ASN A 239 12.96 38.86 13.33
N ASP A 240 11.83 38.47 13.92
CA ASP A 240 11.74 38.26 15.36
C ASP A 240 12.45 36.96 15.76
N LYS A 241 13.65 37.09 16.33
CA LYS A 241 14.44 35.95 16.81
C LYS A 241 14.11 35.52 18.24
N LYS A 242 13.12 36.12 18.91
CA LYS A 242 12.70 35.75 20.26
C LYS A 242 11.40 34.94 20.26
N THR A 243 10.40 35.35 19.49
CA THR A 243 9.13 34.61 19.42
C THR A 243 9.33 33.28 18.72
N ARG A 244 8.84 32.21 19.33
CA ARG A 244 8.91 30.85 18.79
C ARG A 244 7.55 30.18 18.92
N TYR A 245 7.21 29.34 17.95
CA TYR A 245 5.88 28.74 17.84
C TYR A 245 5.97 27.22 17.97
N PRO A 246 5.02 26.57 18.67
CA PRO A 246 4.81 25.13 18.53
C PRO A 246 4.41 24.77 17.09
N VAL A 247 4.67 23.52 16.73
CA VAL A 247 4.44 22.99 15.40
C VAL A 247 3.42 21.86 15.46
N ILE A 248 2.42 21.92 14.58
CA ILE A 248 1.56 20.79 14.28
C ILE A 248 2.02 20.20 12.95
N TYR A 249 2.45 18.94 12.98
CA TYR A 249 2.73 18.14 11.80
C TYR A 249 1.44 17.39 11.43
N ASN A 250 0.73 17.96 10.45
CA ASN A 250 -0.52 17.42 9.93
C ASN A 250 -0.22 16.41 8.83
N GLN A 251 -0.51 15.15 9.13
CA GLN A 251 -0.24 13.99 8.29
C GLN A 251 -1.49 13.61 7.49
N GLY A 252 -1.27 13.09 6.28
CA GLY A 252 -2.34 12.74 5.36
C GLY A 252 -1.81 12.27 4.03
N HIS A 253 -2.74 12.09 3.10
CA HIS A 253 -2.46 11.85 1.68
C HIS A 253 -1.76 13.04 1.02
N TRP A 254 -1.39 12.89 -0.25
CA TRP A 254 -0.72 13.93 -1.02
C TRP A 254 -1.47 15.28 -0.94
N PRO A 255 -0.85 16.35 -0.40
CA PRO A 255 -1.55 17.60 -0.08
C PRO A 255 -1.53 18.62 -1.22
N ALA A 256 -0.99 18.27 -2.39
CA ALA A 256 -0.67 19.23 -3.44
C ALA A 256 0.03 20.49 -2.88
N GLY A 257 -0.48 21.68 -3.20
CA GLY A 257 -0.05 22.97 -2.66
C GLY A 257 -0.91 23.49 -1.50
N GLU A 258 -1.77 22.67 -0.91
CA GLU A 258 -2.72 23.09 0.12
C GLU A 258 -2.09 23.09 1.52
N GLY A 259 -2.56 23.98 2.39
CA GLY A 259 -2.17 24.01 3.80
C GLY A 259 -3.04 23.13 4.68
N ALA A 260 -2.55 22.78 5.87
CA ALA A 260 -3.29 22.00 6.86
C ALA A 260 -4.70 22.56 7.14
N TYR A 261 -5.66 21.66 7.38
CA TYR A 261 -7.06 21.99 7.65
C TYR A 261 -7.74 22.81 6.53
N ASN A 262 -7.39 22.50 5.28
CA ASN A 262 -7.87 23.19 4.08
C ASN A 262 -7.52 24.68 4.05
N TYR A 263 -6.39 25.08 4.66
CA TYR A 263 -5.92 26.46 4.54
C TYR A 263 -5.60 26.79 3.08
N GLY A 264 -6.18 27.87 2.57
CA GLY A 264 -6.15 28.26 1.16
C GLY A 264 -7.45 27.99 0.42
N ASP A 265 -8.15 26.90 0.76
CA ASP A 265 -9.38 26.46 0.10
C ASP A 265 -10.64 26.76 0.92
N ASP A 266 -10.58 26.61 2.24
CA ASP A 266 -11.63 27.08 3.14
C ASP A 266 -11.40 28.57 3.45
N GLU A 267 -12.13 29.43 2.75
CA GLU A 267 -12.09 30.89 2.94
C GLU A 267 -12.35 31.32 4.40
N LYS A 268 -13.22 30.60 5.13
CA LYS A 268 -13.58 30.96 6.51
C LYS A 268 -12.46 30.62 7.47
N PHE A 269 -11.90 29.43 7.36
CA PHE A 269 -10.75 29.04 8.17
C PHE A 269 -9.55 29.93 7.86
N THR A 270 -9.25 30.15 6.59
CA THR A 270 -8.15 31.00 6.11
C THR A 270 -8.25 32.42 6.66
N ALA A 271 -9.42 33.07 6.52
CA ALA A 271 -9.62 34.44 7.01
C ALA A 271 -9.48 34.56 8.53
N ALA A 272 -10.03 33.60 9.30
CA ALA A 272 -9.92 33.58 10.76
C ALA A 272 -8.48 33.32 11.23
N TRP A 273 -7.78 32.41 10.56
CA TRP A 273 -6.37 32.11 10.81
C TRP A 273 -5.48 33.32 10.55
N ASP A 274 -5.63 33.97 9.39
CA ASP A 274 -4.84 35.16 9.00
C ASP A 274 -5.11 36.36 9.91
N ALA A 275 -6.37 36.55 10.33
CA ALA A 275 -6.73 37.58 11.30
C ALA A 275 -6.20 37.29 12.71
N GLY A 276 -5.89 36.03 13.03
CA GLY A 276 -5.52 35.58 14.37
C GLY A 276 -6.70 35.62 15.34
N ILE A 277 -7.93 35.56 14.83
CA ILE A 277 -9.18 35.74 15.58
C ILE A 277 -10.16 34.65 15.16
N ILE A 278 -10.63 33.88 16.15
CA ILE A 278 -11.76 32.96 16.00
C ILE A 278 -13.05 33.80 16.10
N PRO A 279 -13.87 33.86 15.04
CA PRO A 279 -15.10 34.64 15.05
C PRO A 279 -16.08 34.16 16.13
N ALA A 280 -16.84 35.11 16.70
CA ALA A 280 -17.94 34.77 17.59
C ALA A 280 -18.98 33.87 16.91
N THR A 281 -19.53 32.92 17.66
CA THR A 281 -20.70 32.13 17.24
C THR A 281 -21.91 32.54 18.07
N ASN A 282 -23.07 31.92 17.82
CA ASN A 282 -24.26 32.12 18.66
C ASN A 282 -24.05 31.69 20.13
N THR A 283 -23.02 30.89 20.42
CA THR A 283 -22.76 30.29 21.73
C THR A 283 -21.38 30.64 22.31
N THR A 284 -20.47 31.20 21.52
CA THR A 284 -19.10 31.54 21.97
C THR A 284 -18.72 32.95 21.55
N ALA A 285 -18.01 33.67 22.42
CA ALA A 285 -17.49 34.98 22.10
C ALA A 285 -16.29 34.88 21.14
N GLU A 286 -16.03 35.97 20.44
CA GLU A 286 -14.79 36.16 19.68
C GLU A 286 -13.58 35.96 20.60
N ARG A 287 -12.56 35.26 20.10
CA ARG A 287 -11.38 34.92 20.90
C ARG A 287 -10.14 34.75 20.02
N PRO A 288 -8.92 34.87 20.59
CA PRO A 288 -7.69 34.74 19.81
C PRO A 288 -7.51 33.33 19.25
N ALA A 289 -7.09 33.22 17.99
CA ALA A 289 -6.68 31.95 17.42
C ALA A 289 -5.35 31.46 18.06
N PRO A 290 -5.20 30.15 18.34
CA PRO A 290 -3.93 29.57 18.75
C PRO A 290 -2.82 29.85 17.72
N LYS A 291 -1.58 30.04 18.21
CA LYS A 291 -0.44 30.37 17.35
C LYS A 291 0.46 29.16 17.14
N PHE A 292 0.24 28.46 16.04
CA PHE A 292 1.05 27.34 15.58
C PHE A 292 1.72 27.67 14.25
N ILE A 293 2.85 27.02 13.99
CA ILE A 293 3.25 26.74 12.61
C ILE A 293 2.63 25.39 12.25
N MET A 294 1.83 25.34 11.19
CA MET A 294 1.24 24.08 10.71
C MET A 294 2.04 23.58 9.52
N VAL A 295 2.40 22.31 9.54
CA VAL A 295 3.26 21.67 8.54
C VAL A 295 2.56 20.44 8.01
N THR A 296 2.32 20.41 6.70
CA THR A 296 1.90 19.20 5.99
C THR A 296 3.07 18.73 5.13
N PHE A 297 3.48 17.47 5.26
CA PHE A 297 4.62 16.98 4.48
C PHE A 297 4.21 16.61 3.05
N ARG A 298 5.12 16.83 2.11
CA ARG A 298 5.05 16.31 0.73
C ARG A 298 6.09 15.20 0.59
N HIS A 299 5.61 13.96 0.58
CA HIS A 299 6.44 12.77 0.45
C HIS A 299 5.78 11.66 -0.35
N GLU A 300 5.16 12.00 -1.48
CA GLU A 300 4.76 10.97 -2.46
C GLU A 300 5.97 10.11 -2.83
N ALA A 301 5.74 8.81 -3.01
CA ALA A 301 6.82 7.84 -3.15
C ALA A 301 6.57 6.92 -4.35
N PRO A 302 7.61 6.27 -4.89
CA PRO A 302 7.35 5.04 -5.63
C PRO A 302 6.45 4.15 -4.78
N TYR A 303 5.42 3.56 -5.39
CA TYR A 303 4.36 2.74 -4.77
C TYR A 303 3.11 3.46 -4.27
N TYR A 304 3.11 4.75 -3.93
CA TYR A 304 1.91 5.41 -3.38
C TYR A 304 2.00 6.95 -3.35
N ASP A 305 0.88 7.62 -3.04
CA ASP A 305 0.79 9.08 -2.97
C ASP A 305 1.44 9.68 -1.71
N ASP A 306 1.78 8.81 -0.74
CA ASP A 306 2.59 9.12 0.42
C ASP A 306 3.65 8.03 0.70
N SER A 307 4.36 8.13 1.83
CA SER A 307 5.45 7.21 2.21
C SER A 307 5.26 6.54 3.57
N TYR A 308 4.10 6.75 4.21
CA TYR A 308 3.81 6.44 5.61
C TYR A 308 4.71 7.17 6.62
N ALA A 309 5.49 8.16 6.16
CA ALA A 309 6.44 8.96 6.92
C ALA A 309 7.40 8.15 7.84
N VAL A 310 7.70 6.90 7.49
CA VAL A 310 8.56 5.98 8.27
C VAL A 310 9.66 5.36 7.39
N ASN A 311 10.63 4.72 8.01
CA ASN A 311 11.63 3.93 7.31
C ASN A 311 11.06 2.55 6.97
N THR A 312 11.13 2.15 5.70
CA THR A 312 10.67 0.83 5.23
C THR A 312 11.70 0.17 4.32
N ALA A 313 11.72 -1.16 4.28
CA ALA A 313 12.68 -1.88 3.45
C ALA A 313 12.45 -1.68 1.94
N ASN A 314 11.23 -1.33 1.52
CA ASN A 314 10.86 -1.19 0.12
C ASN A 314 10.91 0.28 -0.38
N LEU A 315 10.40 1.24 0.40
CA LEU A 315 10.37 2.66 0.02
C LEU A 315 11.68 3.37 0.38
N GLY A 316 12.38 2.88 1.41
CA GLY A 316 13.64 3.44 1.88
C GLY A 316 13.51 4.28 3.14
N PRO A 317 14.53 5.08 3.47
CA PRO A 317 14.62 5.80 4.73
C PRO A 317 13.82 7.12 4.75
N TYR A 318 12.51 7.08 4.44
CA TYR A 318 11.65 8.27 4.39
C TYR A 318 11.47 8.91 5.77
N GLY A 319 11.21 8.12 6.80
CA GLY A 319 11.15 8.61 8.18
C GLY A 319 12.43 9.32 8.61
N ASP A 320 13.60 8.81 8.24
CA ASP A 320 14.87 9.46 8.51
C ASP A 320 15.09 10.72 7.66
N ALA A 321 14.66 10.74 6.39
CA ALA A 321 14.75 11.93 5.55
C ALA A 321 13.88 13.07 6.08
N ILE A 322 12.66 12.76 6.52
CA ILE A 322 11.76 13.73 7.13
C ILE A 322 12.33 14.20 8.47
N ASN A 323 12.67 13.27 9.36
CA ASN A 323 13.02 13.59 10.74
C ASN A 323 14.43 14.19 10.91
N GLU A 324 15.39 13.85 10.04
CA GLU A 324 16.79 14.26 10.18
C GLU A 324 17.27 15.22 9.09
N GLU A 325 16.50 15.43 8.01
CA GLU A 325 16.85 16.38 6.94
C GLU A 325 15.80 17.48 6.81
N LEU A 326 14.52 17.14 6.61
CA LEU A 326 13.46 18.12 6.36
C LEU A 326 13.09 18.92 7.61
N ILE A 327 12.73 18.26 8.72
CA ILE A 327 12.37 18.94 9.97
C ILE A 327 13.48 19.90 10.41
N PRO A 328 14.76 19.49 10.51
CA PRO A 328 15.84 20.43 10.85
C PRO A 328 15.93 21.64 9.92
N HIS A 329 15.72 21.44 8.60
CA HIS A 329 15.69 22.53 7.64
C HIS A 329 14.52 23.51 7.87
N LEU A 330 13.33 22.99 8.19
CA LEU A 330 12.18 23.81 8.58
C LEU A 330 12.46 24.58 9.87
N GLU A 331 13.06 23.93 10.87
CA GLU A 331 13.39 24.58 12.15
C GLU A 331 14.48 25.66 12.02
N ASP A 332 15.39 25.53 11.04
CA ASP A 332 16.37 26.57 10.69
C ASP A 332 15.76 27.75 9.95
N THR A 333 14.67 27.52 9.22
CA THR A 333 14.00 28.52 8.37
C THR A 333 12.91 29.29 9.13
N PHE A 334 12.12 28.58 9.92
CA PHE A 334 10.97 29.12 10.63
C PHE A 334 11.22 29.17 12.14
N ASN A 335 10.58 30.12 12.80
CA ASN A 335 10.71 30.36 14.24
C ASN A 335 10.02 29.25 15.08
N THR A 336 10.40 27.98 14.93
CA THR A 336 9.80 26.85 15.66
C THR A 336 10.42 26.64 17.05
N ILE A 337 9.67 26.06 17.97
CA ILE A 337 10.21 25.52 19.23
C ILE A 337 10.77 24.12 18.96
N ARG A 338 12.10 23.97 19.04
CA ARG A 338 12.82 22.71 18.76
C ARG A 338 12.82 21.74 19.95
N ALA A 339 11.65 21.41 20.48
CA ALA A 339 11.52 20.52 21.63
C ALA A 339 10.28 19.61 21.50
N PRO A 340 10.35 18.35 21.97
CA PRO A 340 9.25 17.41 21.76
C PRO A 340 7.88 17.89 22.27
N TYR A 341 7.82 18.56 23.44
CA TYR A 341 6.55 19.08 23.97
C TYR A 341 5.84 20.09 23.03
N ALA A 342 6.55 20.64 22.05
CA ALA A 342 6.04 21.61 21.09
C ALA A 342 5.95 21.04 19.65
N ARG A 343 6.14 19.74 19.47
CA ARG A 343 5.98 19.04 18.19
C ARG A 343 4.81 18.06 18.27
N VAL A 344 3.67 18.46 17.72
CA VAL A 344 2.43 17.69 17.73
C VAL A 344 2.29 16.95 16.41
N GLN A 345 1.84 15.70 16.46
CA GLN A 345 1.44 14.93 15.30
C GLN A 345 -0.08 14.83 15.27
N ASP A 346 -0.71 15.04 14.12
CA ASP A 346 -2.14 14.78 13.92
C ASP A 346 -2.40 14.32 12.49
N GLY A 347 -3.56 13.73 12.26
CA GLY A 347 -3.91 13.19 10.95
C GLY A 347 -5.11 12.25 10.99
N GLY A 348 -5.66 11.99 9.81
CA GLY A 348 -6.78 11.09 9.59
C GLY A 348 -6.41 9.94 8.65
N SER A 349 -7.07 8.79 8.73
CA SER A 349 -6.87 7.67 7.80
C SER A 349 -5.41 7.19 7.78
N THR A 350 -4.77 7.05 6.62
CA THR A 350 -3.33 6.82 6.49
C THR A 350 -2.51 7.82 7.31
N GLY A 351 -2.80 9.13 7.23
CA GLY A 351 -2.16 10.15 8.08
C GLY A 351 -2.41 9.97 9.58
N GLY A 352 -3.54 9.36 9.95
CA GLY A 352 -3.84 8.97 11.33
C GLY A 352 -2.84 7.93 11.83
N TRP A 353 -2.52 6.92 10.99
CA TRP A 353 -1.50 5.91 11.29
C TRP A 353 -0.11 6.53 11.31
N GLU A 354 0.24 7.40 10.34
CA GLU A 354 1.53 8.11 10.31
C GLU A 354 1.78 8.93 11.58
N SER A 355 0.74 9.64 12.04
CA SER A 355 0.78 10.49 13.23
C SER A 355 1.12 9.70 14.50
N ILE A 356 0.42 8.58 14.75
CA ILE A 356 0.68 7.73 15.91
C ILE A 356 2.00 6.95 15.77
N ALA A 357 2.30 6.44 14.57
CA ALA A 357 3.55 5.72 14.31
C ALA A 357 4.77 6.61 14.58
N ASN A 358 4.74 7.88 14.15
CA ASN A 358 5.83 8.82 14.40
C ASN A 358 6.04 9.06 15.89
N VAL A 359 4.99 9.17 16.70
CA VAL A 359 5.15 9.32 18.16
C VAL A 359 5.63 8.04 18.83
N ILE A 360 5.14 6.87 18.41
CA ILE A 360 5.57 5.56 18.93
C ILE A 360 7.04 5.27 18.59
N TYR A 361 7.46 5.54 17.36
CA TYR A 361 8.83 5.30 16.92
C TYR A 361 9.78 6.42 17.30
N ARG A 362 9.32 7.67 17.42
CA ARG A 362 10.15 8.82 17.79
C ARG A 362 9.62 9.58 19.01
N PRO A 363 9.47 8.93 20.19
CA PRO A 363 9.10 9.65 21.41
C PRO A 363 10.18 10.68 21.82
N ASP A 364 11.40 10.50 21.34
CA ASP A 364 12.52 11.44 21.47
C ASP A 364 12.32 12.74 20.68
N LEU A 365 11.49 12.73 19.64
CA LEU A 365 11.32 13.85 18.71
C LEU A 365 9.97 14.54 18.84
N PHE A 366 8.87 13.79 18.97
CA PHE A 366 7.50 14.30 18.95
C PHE A 366 6.83 14.18 20.31
N GLY A 367 6.00 15.15 20.70
CA GLY A 367 5.39 15.25 22.03
C GLY A 367 4.14 14.41 22.19
N VAL A 368 3.23 14.45 21.23
CA VAL A 368 1.88 13.83 21.32
C VAL A 368 1.33 13.56 19.92
N CYS A 369 0.48 12.53 19.80
CA CYS A 369 -0.35 12.33 18.62
C CYS A 369 -1.83 12.51 18.94
N PHE A 370 -2.57 13.12 18.02
CA PHE A 370 -4.03 13.14 17.95
C PHE A 370 -4.47 12.47 16.64
N SER A 371 -4.60 11.15 16.67
CA SER A 371 -4.80 10.32 15.48
C SER A 371 -6.28 9.98 15.29
N SER A 372 -6.79 10.16 14.08
CA SER A 372 -8.21 10.00 13.76
C SER A 372 -8.42 8.88 12.76
N TYR A 373 -9.31 7.94 13.09
CA TYR A 373 -9.72 6.77 12.29
C TYR A 373 -8.54 6.18 11.48
N PRO A 374 -7.42 5.85 12.17
CA PRO A 374 -6.18 5.51 11.50
C PRO A 374 -6.27 4.19 10.74
N ASP A 375 -5.42 4.00 9.73
CA ASP A 375 -5.14 2.65 9.20
C ASP A 375 -4.85 1.66 10.34
N SER A 376 -4.97 0.35 10.06
CA SER A 376 -4.96 -0.69 11.10
C SER A 376 -3.76 -0.58 12.05
N LEU A 377 -4.04 -0.25 13.32
CA LEU A 377 -3.03 -0.17 14.38
C LEU A 377 -2.58 -1.53 14.92
N ASP A 378 -3.34 -2.58 14.60
CA ASP A 378 -3.14 -3.94 15.04
C ASP A 378 -3.57 -4.91 13.93
N PHE A 379 -2.73 -5.90 13.58
CA PHE A 379 -3.01 -6.82 12.47
C PHE A 379 -3.73 -8.12 12.89
N HIS A 380 -4.14 -8.29 14.14
CA HIS A 380 -5.24 -9.21 14.45
C HIS A 380 -6.54 -8.76 13.75
N ARG A 381 -6.63 -7.48 13.37
CA ARG A 381 -7.70 -6.87 12.55
C ARG A 381 -7.12 -5.86 11.55
N HIS A 382 -6.65 -6.36 10.40
CA HIS A 382 -6.26 -5.51 9.28
C HIS A 382 -7.47 -5.23 8.39
N GLN A 383 -8.13 -4.09 8.63
CA GLN A 383 -9.57 -3.95 8.39
C GLN A 383 -10.32 -5.13 9.05
N ASP A 384 -11.22 -5.80 8.34
CA ASP A 384 -11.92 -7.00 8.83
C ASP A 384 -11.08 -8.30 8.70
N ILE A 385 -9.88 -8.25 8.09
CA ILE A 385 -9.02 -9.44 7.94
C ILE A 385 -8.38 -9.79 9.30
N GLU A 386 -8.62 -11.02 9.76
CA GLU A 386 -7.89 -11.62 10.89
C GLU A 386 -6.49 -12.08 10.47
N LEU A 387 -5.59 -11.16 10.12
CA LEU A 387 -4.38 -11.44 9.33
C LEU A 387 -3.46 -12.50 9.96
N TYR A 388 -3.40 -12.59 11.29
CA TYR A 388 -2.56 -13.59 11.99
C TYR A 388 -3.16 -14.99 12.07
N SER A 389 -4.48 -15.15 11.92
CA SER A 389 -5.16 -16.45 12.16
C SER A 389 -5.94 -16.97 10.96
N ALA A 390 -6.32 -16.10 10.02
CA ALA A 390 -7.05 -16.51 8.84
C ALA A 390 -6.15 -17.27 7.85
N ALA A 391 -6.72 -18.28 7.20
CA ALA A 391 -6.05 -18.97 6.08
C ALA A 391 -6.22 -18.21 4.76
N ASN A 392 -7.21 -17.32 4.67
CA ASN A 392 -7.56 -16.60 3.45
C ASN A 392 -8.03 -15.18 3.78
N ALA A 393 -7.51 -14.19 3.06
CA ALA A 393 -7.85 -12.77 3.22
C ALA A 393 -9.22 -12.40 2.65
N TYR A 394 -9.79 -13.24 1.78
CA TYR A 394 -11.03 -12.96 1.05
C TYR A 394 -12.23 -13.69 1.61
N THR A 395 -12.02 -14.83 2.28
CA THR A 395 -13.07 -15.68 2.81
C THR A 395 -12.80 -16.05 4.27
N ARG A 396 -13.82 -15.89 5.11
CA ARG A 396 -13.81 -16.36 6.50
C ARG A 396 -13.93 -17.88 6.55
N ALA A 397 -13.62 -18.48 7.71
CA ALA A 397 -13.71 -19.93 7.91
C ALA A 397 -15.12 -20.54 7.65
N ASN A 398 -16.18 -19.73 7.76
CA ASN A 398 -17.55 -20.13 7.45
C ASN A 398 -17.93 -19.99 5.95
N GLY A 399 -16.99 -19.58 5.10
CA GLY A 399 -17.19 -19.36 3.66
C GLY A 399 -17.74 -18.00 3.26
N SER A 400 -18.06 -17.11 4.21
CA SER A 400 -18.50 -15.74 3.88
C SER A 400 -17.34 -14.87 3.41
N SER A 401 -17.63 -13.91 2.52
CA SER A 401 -16.63 -12.94 2.06
C SER A 401 -16.22 -11.98 3.17
N VAL A 402 -14.95 -11.58 3.16
CA VAL A 402 -14.41 -10.50 4.01
C VAL A 402 -14.74 -9.15 3.34
N PRO A 403 -15.55 -8.28 3.96
CA PRO A 403 -15.82 -6.94 3.47
C PRO A 403 -14.59 -6.02 3.61
N SER A 404 -14.56 -4.96 2.82
CA SER A 404 -13.50 -3.93 2.87
C SER A 404 -14.07 -2.51 2.92
N ILE A 405 -15.16 -2.27 2.18
CA ILE A 405 -15.86 -0.98 2.15
C ILE A 405 -17.32 -1.20 2.53
N ARG A 406 -17.82 -0.36 3.44
CA ARG A 406 -19.22 -0.31 3.84
C ARG A 406 -19.75 1.12 3.90
N THR A 407 -21.08 1.22 3.90
CA THR A 407 -21.83 2.41 4.29
C THR A 407 -22.99 2.02 5.21
N HIS A 408 -23.70 3.01 5.74
CA HIS A 408 -24.89 2.79 6.56
C HIS A 408 -26.07 3.57 5.97
N THR A 409 -27.15 2.86 5.64
CA THR A 409 -28.40 3.46 5.13
C THR A 409 -29.53 3.19 6.12
N ASN A 410 -30.12 4.26 6.67
CA ASN A 410 -31.17 4.17 7.69
C ASN A 410 -30.80 3.29 8.90
N GLY A 411 -29.53 3.32 9.32
CA GLY A 411 -29.01 2.54 10.45
C GLY A 411 -28.64 1.09 10.12
N THR A 412 -28.80 0.65 8.87
CA THR A 412 -28.41 -0.68 8.41
C THR A 412 -27.10 -0.63 7.64
N GLU A 413 -26.16 -1.51 7.99
CA GLU A 413 -24.91 -1.70 7.25
C GLU A 413 -25.17 -2.20 5.83
N VAL A 414 -24.47 -1.63 4.87
CA VAL A 414 -24.47 -2.02 3.45
C VAL A 414 -23.01 -2.20 3.02
N ILE A 415 -22.66 -3.42 2.61
CA ILE A 415 -21.33 -3.73 2.06
C ILE A 415 -21.27 -3.25 0.61
N LEU A 416 -20.29 -2.43 0.29
CA LEU A 416 -20.05 -1.87 -1.05
C LEU A 416 -18.96 -2.63 -1.79
N ALA A 417 -17.94 -3.12 -1.08
CA ALA A 417 -16.88 -3.95 -1.65
C ALA A 417 -16.35 -4.98 -0.66
N THR A 418 -15.78 -6.04 -1.20
CA THR A 418 -15.03 -7.09 -0.49
C THR A 418 -13.54 -6.94 -0.76
N VAL A 419 -12.71 -7.46 0.14
CA VAL A 419 -11.24 -7.44 0.00
C VAL A 419 -10.80 -8.05 -1.33
N ALA A 420 -11.50 -9.09 -1.81
CA ALA A 420 -11.26 -9.71 -3.11
C ALA A 420 -11.47 -8.72 -4.27
N GLN A 421 -12.59 -7.98 -4.26
CA GLN A 421 -12.93 -7.03 -5.31
C GLN A 421 -11.88 -5.94 -5.43
N GLU A 422 -11.43 -5.37 -4.31
CA GLU A 422 -10.39 -4.35 -4.30
C GLU A 422 -9.04 -4.88 -4.77
N ASN A 423 -8.59 -6.04 -4.26
CA ASN A 423 -7.32 -6.62 -4.68
C ASN A 423 -7.30 -6.98 -6.17
N HIS A 424 -8.42 -7.48 -6.71
CA HIS A 424 -8.56 -7.76 -8.14
C HIS A 424 -8.60 -6.48 -8.98
N TRP A 425 -9.31 -5.45 -8.51
CA TRP A 425 -9.34 -4.13 -9.13
C TRP A 425 -7.94 -3.51 -9.18
N GLU A 426 -7.23 -3.48 -8.05
CA GLU A 426 -5.84 -3.00 -7.98
C GLU A 426 -4.88 -3.76 -8.90
N LEU A 427 -5.10 -5.08 -9.06
CA LEU A 427 -4.28 -5.93 -9.92
C LEU A 427 -4.38 -5.54 -11.39
N THR A 428 -5.36 -4.72 -11.79
CA THR A 428 -5.42 -4.09 -13.14
C THR A 428 -4.48 -2.89 -13.27
N PHE A 429 -4.17 -2.18 -12.19
CA PHE A 429 -3.28 -1.02 -12.17
C PHE A 429 -1.82 -1.35 -11.89
N GLY A 430 -1.53 -2.48 -11.23
CA GLY A 430 -0.14 -2.86 -10.96
C GLY A 430 0.06 -4.33 -10.61
N THR A 431 1.30 -4.80 -10.76
CA THR A 431 1.76 -6.08 -10.17
C THR A 431 3.08 -5.86 -9.41
N SER A 432 3.49 -6.85 -8.60
CA SER A 432 4.66 -6.75 -7.72
C SER A 432 4.49 -5.64 -6.67
N SER A 433 3.27 -5.53 -6.16
CA SER A 433 2.79 -4.49 -5.26
C SER A 433 3.05 -3.06 -5.73
N ARG A 434 2.67 -2.72 -6.97
CA ARG A 434 2.93 -1.40 -7.61
C ARG A 434 1.67 -0.76 -8.18
N SER A 435 0.49 -1.08 -7.64
CA SER A 435 -0.77 -0.53 -8.14
C SER A 435 -0.95 0.96 -7.84
N PHE A 436 -0.14 1.55 -6.95
CA PHE A 436 -0.38 2.90 -6.39
C PHE A 436 -1.70 3.01 -5.61
N ASN A 437 -2.19 1.90 -5.06
CA ASN A 437 -3.41 1.84 -4.27
C ASN A 437 -3.17 1.17 -2.90
N GLN A 438 -4.18 1.28 -2.04
CA GLN A 438 -4.11 1.03 -0.60
C GLN A 438 -3.52 -0.35 -0.22
N TRP A 439 -3.97 -1.44 -0.84
CA TRP A 439 -3.51 -2.78 -0.49
C TRP A 439 -2.04 -3.00 -0.85
N ASP A 440 -1.60 -2.47 -2.00
CA ASP A 440 -0.20 -2.56 -2.41
C ASP A 440 0.75 -1.68 -1.60
N VAL A 441 0.31 -0.48 -1.18
CA VAL A 441 1.15 0.33 -0.30
C VAL A 441 1.32 -0.32 1.06
N TRP A 442 0.27 -0.93 1.64
CA TRP A 442 0.42 -1.70 2.89
C TRP A 442 1.42 -2.85 2.73
N ASN A 443 1.39 -3.55 1.59
CA ASN A 443 2.40 -4.56 1.27
C ASN A 443 3.83 -3.99 1.22
N ALA A 444 3.99 -2.80 0.65
CA ALA A 444 5.29 -2.14 0.53
C ALA A 444 5.80 -1.55 1.86
N VAL A 445 4.90 -1.00 2.69
CA VAL A 445 5.24 -0.33 3.94
C VAL A 445 5.46 -1.32 5.06
N PHE A 446 4.49 -2.22 5.30
CA PHE A 446 4.53 -3.15 6.42
C PHE A 446 5.41 -4.37 6.14
N GLY A 447 5.57 -4.74 4.88
CA GLY A 447 6.33 -5.90 4.46
C GLY A 447 7.85 -5.69 4.35
N VAL A 448 8.51 -6.78 3.99
CA VAL A 448 9.95 -6.83 3.66
C VAL A 448 10.13 -7.05 2.16
N GLN A 449 11.35 -6.95 1.64
CA GLN A 449 11.62 -7.32 0.24
C GLN A 449 11.56 -8.84 0.07
N GLY A 450 10.93 -9.30 -1.01
CA GLY A 450 11.03 -10.65 -1.54
C GLY A 450 12.33 -10.87 -2.32
N TYR A 451 12.60 -12.12 -2.68
CA TYR A 451 13.76 -12.52 -3.47
C TYR A 451 13.71 -11.97 -4.90
N ASN A 452 12.52 -11.58 -5.38
CA ASN A 452 12.31 -10.86 -6.63
C ASN A 452 12.61 -9.34 -6.55
N ASN A 453 13.07 -8.81 -5.40
CA ASN A 453 13.39 -7.39 -5.11
C ASN A 453 12.19 -6.46 -4.86
N TYR A 454 10.96 -6.95 -5.01
CA TYR A 454 9.73 -6.21 -4.73
C TYR A 454 9.19 -6.56 -3.34
N PRO A 455 8.15 -5.89 -2.83
CA PRO A 455 7.52 -6.29 -1.57
C PRO A 455 7.16 -7.78 -1.55
N LEU A 456 7.45 -8.44 -0.43
CA LEU A 456 7.03 -9.82 -0.18
C LEU A 456 5.55 -9.82 0.19
N GLU A 457 4.72 -10.15 -0.79
CA GLU A 457 3.26 -10.20 -0.64
C GLU A 457 2.86 -11.17 0.51
N PRO A 458 2.00 -10.73 1.46
CA PRO A 458 1.49 -11.52 2.58
C PRO A 458 0.41 -12.54 2.19
N TRP A 459 -0.22 -12.36 1.03
CA TRP A 459 -1.19 -13.29 0.46
C TRP A 459 -1.14 -13.29 -1.06
N ASP A 460 -1.74 -14.31 -1.68
CA ASP A 460 -1.94 -14.35 -3.12
C ASP A 460 -3.02 -13.34 -3.55
N LYS A 461 -2.67 -12.32 -4.34
CA LYS A 461 -3.65 -11.30 -4.78
C LYS A 461 -4.84 -11.82 -5.60
N VAL A 462 -4.77 -13.02 -6.19
CA VAL A 462 -5.88 -13.60 -6.94
C VAL A 462 -6.74 -14.51 -6.07
N THR A 463 -6.12 -15.38 -5.25
CA THR A 463 -6.84 -16.40 -4.47
C THR A 463 -7.15 -15.98 -3.03
N GLY A 464 -6.45 -14.98 -2.51
CA GLY A 464 -6.52 -14.55 -1.11
C GLY A 464 -5.80 -15.47 -0.13
N GLU A 465 -5.11 -16.52 -0.59
CA GLU A 465 -4.36 -17.44 0.29
C GLU A 465 -3.32 -16.67 1.10
N ILE A 466 -3.46 -16.64 2.42
CA ILE A 466 -2.52 -15.97 3.31
C ILE A 466 -1.27 -16.84 3.46
N TYR A 467 -0.11 -16.18 3.47
CA TYR A 467 1.19 -16.78 3.73
C TYR A 467 1.67 -16.36 5.13
N PRO A 468 1.45 -17.19 6.18
CA PRO A 468 1.72 -16.79 7.56
C PRO A 468 3.17 -16.35 7.80
N GLU A 469 4.16 -17.01 7.16
CA GLU A 469 5.56 -16.62 7.26
C GLU A 469 5.83 -15.22 6.68
N ALA A 470 5.10 -14.79 5.65
CA ALA A 470 5.21 -13.44 5.11
C ALA A 470 4.58 -12.40 6.05
N VAL A 471 3.42 -12.72 6.63
CA VAL A 471 2.72 -11.88 7.63
C VAL A 471 3.57 -11.65 8.88
N GLU A 472 4.35 -12.63 9.33
CA GLU A 472 5.26 -12.46 10.47
C GLU A 472 6.26 -11.31 10.30
N TYR A 473 6.63 -10.98 9.05
CA TYR A 473 7.52 -9.85 8.78
C TYR A 473 6.86 -8.48 8.95
N TRP A 474 5.53 -8.43 9.10
CA TRP A 474 4.77 -7.18 9.27
C TRP A 474 4.73 -6.70 10.71
N LYS A 475 5.02 -7.57 11.68
CA LYS A 475 4.96 -7.26 13.13
C LYS A 475 5.69 -5.98 13.56
N PRO A 476 6.83 -5.58 12.98
CA PRO A 476 7.46 -4.29 13.33
C PRO A 476 6.56 -3.07 13.10
N PHE A 477 5.54 -3.18 12.24
CA PHE A 477 4.58 -2.13 11.87
C PHE A 477 3.19 -2.33 12.48
N ASP A 478 2.95 -3.46 13.15
CA ASP A 478 1.83 -3.60 14.07
C ASP A 478 2.13 -2.76 15.31
N LEU A 479 1.49 -1.60 15.42
CA LEU A 479 1.82 -0.63 16.47
C LEU A 479 1.44 -1.14 17.86
N SER A 480 0.45 -2.01 17.96
CA SER A 480 0.12 -2.67 19.23
C SER A 480 1.22 -3.66 19.63
N ASP A 481 1.68 -4.52 18.71
CA ASP A 481 2.74 -5.50 18.98
C ASP A 481 4.07 -4.78 19.30
N TYR A 482 4.36 -3.71 18.56
CA TYR A 482 5.55 -2.89 18.78
C TYR A 482 5.54 -2.26 20.18
N VAL A 483 4.42 -1.65 20.60
CA VAL A 483 4.26 -1.05 21.93
C VAL A 483 4.36 -2.12 23.01
N VAL A 484 3.61 -3.21 22.91
CA VAL A 484 3.57 -4.29 23.92
C VAL A 484 4.94 -4.93 24.10
N THR A 485 5.63 -5.26 23.00
CA THR A 485 6.97 -5.88 23.05
C THR A 485 8.02 -4.93 23.62
N ASN A 486 7.85 -3.62 23.46
CA ASN A 486 8.78 -2.60 23.96
C ASN A 486 8.31 -1.87 25.22
N PHE A 487 7.21 -2.32 25.83
CA PHE A 487 6.56 -1.60 26.93
C PHE A 487 7.51 -1.43 28.12
N ASN A 488 8.14 -2.53 28.53
CA ASN A 488 9.13 -2.59 29.62
C ASN A 488 10.54 -3.00 29.13
N SER A 489 10.81 -2.88 27.82
CA SER A 489 12.16 -3.16 27.28
C SER A 489 13.13 -2.02 27.63
N SER A 490 14.37 -2.07 27.12
CA SER A 490 15.30 -0.94 27.23
C SER A 490 14.79 0.36 26.60
N ARG A 491 13.76 0.29 25.73
CA ARG A 491 13.08 1.47 25.18
C ARG A 491 12.09 2.10 26.16
N ASN A 492 11.55 1.30 27.08
CA ASN A 492 10.59 1.71 28.11
C ASN A 492 9.41 2.50 27.55
N LEU A 493 8.79 2.02 26.47
CA LEU A 493 7.71 2.74 25.78
C LEU A 493 6.49 2.95 26.66
N GLY A 494 6.23 2.05 27.62
CA GLY A 494 5.13 2.19 28.57
C GLY A 494 5.19 3.50 29.34
N ALA A 495 6.38 3.86 29.85
CA ALA A 495 6.59 5.13 30.53
C ALA A 495 6.82 6.29 29.55
N ALA A 496 7.50 6.04 28.43
CA ALA A 496 7.80 7.10 27.47
C ALA A 496 6.54 7.65 26.78
N LEU A 497 5.52 6.82 26.52
CA LEU A 497 4.31 7.20 25.79
C LEU A 497 3.10 7.53 26.67
N ALA A 498 3.21 7.35 27.99
CA ALA A 498 2.11 7.61 28.92
C ALA A 498 1.57 9.05 28.77
N GLY A 499 0.28 9.19 28.51
CA GLY A 499 -0.39 10.49 28.33
C GLY A 499 -0.11 11.20 27.00
N ARG A 500 0.47 10.50 26.01
CA ARG A 500 0.90 11.09 24.72
C ARG A 500 0.22 10.48 23.49
N ILE A 501 -0.67 9.50 23.68
CA ILE A 501 -1.37 8.79 22.61
C ILE A 501 -2.87 9.06 22.73
N PHE A 502 -3.41 9.79 21.74
CA PHE A 502 -4.83 10.10 21.63
C PHE A 502 -5.35 9.59 20.30
N VAL A 503 -6.34 8.69 20.33
CA VAL A 503 -6.89 8.04 19.14
C VAL A 503 -8.41 8.18 19.14
N TYR A 504 -8.99 8.47 18.00
CA TYR A 504 -10.44 8.49 17.78
C TYR A 504 -10.80 7.58 16.61
N VAL A 505 -11.94 6.87 16.67
CA VAL A 505 -12.56 6.21 15.52
C VAL A 505 -14.08 6.15 15.67
N GLY A 506 -14.82 6.04 14.58
CA GLY A 506 -16.27 5.83 14.61
C GLY A 506 -16.65 4.34 14.57
N THR A 507 -17.76 3.94 15.20
CA THR A 507 -18.24 2.54 15.12
C THR A 507 -18.71 2.14 13.73
N TRP A 508 -18.99 3.10 12.85
CA TRP A 508 -19.47 2.91 11.49
C TRP A 508 -18.39 3.27 10.46
N ASP A 509 -17.11 3.25 10.85
CA ASP A 509 -15.99 3.52 9.96
C ASP A 509 -16.13 2.73 8.66
N ASN A 510 -16.06 3.44 7.53
CA ASN A 510 -16.37 2.91 6.20
C ASN A 510 -15.42 1.82 5.73
N TYR A 511 -14.22 1.73 6.34
CA TYR A 511 -13.15 0.82 5.95
C TYR A 511 -12.81 -0.19 7.06
N PHE A 512 -13.72 -0.37 8.03
CA PHE A 512 -13.55 -1.27 9.17
C PHE A 512 -12.31 -0.96 10.04
N LEU A 513 -11.76 0.26 9.97
CA LEU A 513 -10.55 0.64 10.71
C LEU A 513 -10.77 0.69 12.23
N ASN A 514 -12.03 0.79 12.65
CA ASN A 514 -12.41 0.68 14.05
C ASN A 514 -11.98 -0.65 14.68
N GLU A 515 -11.87 -1.73 13.91
CA GLU A 515 -11.50 -3.06 14.44
C GLU A 515 -10.04 -3.11 14.91
N GLY A 516 -9.11 -2.60 14.09
CA GLY A 516 -7.70 -2.48 14.48
C GLY A 516 -7.49 -1.53 15.67
N VAL A 517 -8.26 -0.44 15.76
CA VAL A 517 -8.22 0.47 16.91
C VAL A 517 -8.72 -0.20 18.19
N MET A 518 -9.77 -1.02 18.12
CA MET A 518 -10.27 -1.78 19.27
C MET A 518 -9.27 -2.81 19.76
N GLU A 519 -8.58 -3.53 18.87
CA GLU A 519 -7.52 -4.47 19.26
C GLU A 519 -6.29 -3.76 19.84
N PHE A 520 -5.91 -2.61 19.26
CA PHE A 520 -4.85 -1.76 19.82
C PHE A 520 -5.17 -1.36 21.26
N GLN A 521 -6.36 -0.79 21.51
CA GLN A 521 -6.80 -0.39 22.86
C GLN A 521 -6.71 -1.56 23.84
N LYS A 522 -7.33 -2.70 23.48
CA LYS A 522 -7.36 -3.91 24.30
C LYS A 522 -5.97 -4.41 24.68
N ARG A 523 -5.03 -4.43 23.72
CA ARG A 523 -3.68 -4.93 23.95
C ARG A 523 -2.82 -3.96 24.74
N THR A 524 -2.93 -2.66 24.49
CA THR A 524 -2.22 -1.66 25.30
C THR A 524 -2.75 -1.58 26.73
N ASP A 525 -4.07 -1.70 26.92
CA ASP A 525 -4.68 -1.72 28.26
C ASP A 525 -4.23 -2.95 29.08
N ALA A 526 -4.01 -4.09 28.41
CA ALA A 526 -3.54 -5.31 29.06
C ALA A 526 -2.15 -5.17 29.71
N VAL A 527 -1.30 -4.27 29.20
CA VAL A 527 0.05 -4.02 29.74
C VAL A 527 0.17 -2.71 30.51
N GLY A 528 -0.57 -1.68 30.14
CA GLY A 528 -0.49 -0.33 30.72
C GLY A 528 -1.62 0.02 31.68
N GLY A 529 -2.66 -0.80 31.78
CA GLY A 529 -3.89 -0.48 32.48
C GLY A 529 -4.89 0.29 31.61
N ALA A 530 -6.16 0.25 32.00
CA ALA A 530 -7.25 0.86 31.22
C ALA A 530 -7.01 2.36 30.95
N GLY A 531 -7.06 2.75 29.68
CA GLY A 531 -6.89 4.13 29.26
C GLY A 531 -5.43 4.59 29.19
N TRP A 532 -4.47 3.67 29.19
CA TRP A 532 -3.05 4.00 28.97
C TRP A 532 -2.86 4.74 27.64
N ALA A 533 -3.48 4.23 26.58
CA ALA A 533 -3.75 4.97 25.35
C ALA A 533 -5.16 5.58 25.45
N ASN A 534 -5.29 6.87 25.14
CA ASN A 534 -6.58 7.55 25.21
C ASN A 534 -7.36 7.30 23.91
N VAL A 535 -8.15 6.21 23.90
CA VAL A 535 -8.94 5.80 22.75
C VAL A 535 -10.40 6.21 22.91
N THR A 536 -10.94 6.91 21.91
CA THR A 536 -12.34 7.34 21.86
C THR A 536 -13.05 6.70 20.67
N ILE A 537 -14.04 5.86 20.95
CA ILE A 537 -14.88 5.24 19.92
C ILE A 537 -16.23 5.96 19.90
N LEU A 538 -16.54 6.70 18.83
CA LEU A 538 -17.80 7.42 18.72
C LEU A 538 -18.88 6.57 18.06
N PRO A 539 -20.09 6.48 18.66
CA PRO A 539 -21.18 5.71 18.09
C PRO A 539 -21.66 6.34 16.78
N GLU A 540 -21.93 5.49 15.80
CA GLU A 540 -22.57 5.81 14.51
C GLU A 540 -21.82 6.85 13.67
N LYS A 541 -20.53 7.08 13.97
CA LYS A 541 -19.68 7.96 13.16
C LYS A 541 -19.04 7.17 12.02
N PRO A 542 -19.10 7.70 10.78
CA PRO A 542 -18.39 7.13 9.64
C PRO A 542 -16.90 7.47 9.70
N HIS A 543 -16.16 7.07 8.67
CA HIS A 543 -14.79 7.51 8.46
C HIS A 543 -14.74 9.02 8.19
N GLY A 544 -13.82 9.75 8.83
CA GLY A 544 -13.65 11.19 8.62
C GLY A 544 -13.94 12.10 9.83
N GLY A 545 -13.64 13.39 9.63
CA GLY A 545 -13.80 14.48 10.60
C GLY A 545 -12.55 14.77 11.43
N ASN A 546 -12.49 15.92 12.11
CA ASN A 546 -11.36 16.20 13.01
C ASN A 546 -11.33 15.22 14.19
N TYR A 547 -10.24 15.21 14.96
CA TYR A 547 -10.10 14.37 16.16
C TYR A 547 -11.34 14.46 17.07
N GLN A 548 -11.95 13.31 17.37
CA GLN A 548 -13.22 13.16 18.10
C GLN A 548 -14.42 13.88 17.47
N ALA A 549 -14.43 14.06 16.15
CA ALA A 549 -15.42 14.84 15.41
C ALA A 549 -15.61 16.27 15.96
N ARG A 550 -14.53 16.85 16.51
CA ARG A 550 -14.54 18.19 17.09
C ARG A 550 -14.64 19.27 16.01
N GLU A 551 -15.20 20.40 16.40
CA GLU A 551 -15.01 21.64 15.66
C GLU A 551 -13.49 21.99 15.63
N ILE A 552 -13.01 22.57 14.54
CA ILE A 552 -11.56 22.70 14.30
C ILE A 552 -10.90 23.65 15.32
N TRP A 553 -11.54 24.75 15.71
CA TRP A 553 -10.99 25.66 16.70
C TRP A 553 -10.98 25.04 18.10
N ASP A 554 -12.02 24.31 18.47
CA ASP A 554 -12.05 23.55 19.74
C ASP A 554 -10.91 22.51 19.79
N TYR A 555 -10.57 21.90 18.65
CA TYR A 555 -9.42 20.99 18.52
C TYR A 555 -8.09 21.74 18.67
N LEU A 556 -7.88 22.83 17.94
CA LEU A 556 -6.63 23.60 18.02
C LEU A 556 -6.41 24.19 19.42
N GLU A 557 -7.47 24.58 20.13
CA GLU A 557 -7.39 25.01 21.54
C GLU A 557 -7.05 23.86 22.50
N LEU A 558 -7.52 22.64 22.22
CA LEU A 558 -7.11 21.44 22.95
C LEU A 558 -5.61 21.19 22.79
N VAL A 559 -5.10 21.27 21.55
CA VAL A 559 -3.67 21.10 21.24
C VAL A 559 -2.83 22.18 21.92
N ASP A 560 -3.27 23.44 21.87
CA ASP A 560 -2.58 24.59 22.50
C ASP A 560 -2.47 24.42 24.02
N ARG A 561 -3.55 23.94 24.64
CA ARG A 561 -3.54 23.59 26.07
C ARG A 561 -2.55 22.47 26.36
N TRP A 562 -2.55 21.39 25.57
CA TRP A 562 -1.61 20.28 25.76
C TRP A 562 -0.16 20.76 25.70
N VAL A 563 0.20 21.58 24.69
CA VAL A 563 1.56 22.12 24.55
C VAL A 563 1.95 22.97 25.76
N LYS A 564 1.06 23.86 26.22
CA LYS A 564 1.30 24.71 27.39
C LYS A 564 1.43 23.90 28.68
N ASP A 565 0.60 22.86 28.84
CA ASP A 565 0.63 22.01 30.01
C ASP A 565 1.95 21.24 30.14
N HIS A 566 2.54 20.84 29.01
CA HIS A 566 3.76 20.01 28.96
C HIS A 566 5.05 20.80 28.68
N ALA A 567 4.96 22.12 28.57
CA ALA A 567 6.11 23.00 28.50
C ALA A 567 6.97 22.91 29.78
N PRO A 568 8.26 23.31 29.74
CA PRO A 568 9.15 23.26 30.91
C PRO A 568 8.64 23.99 32.16
N ASP A 569 7.85 25.05 31.95
CA ASP A 569 7.19 25.88 32.97
C ASP A 569 5.70 25.55 33.14
N GLY A 570 5.20 24.56 32.41
CA GLY A 570 3.83 24.08 32.48
C GLY A 570 3.52 23.27 33.75
N PRO A 571 2.23 23.04 34.06
CA PRO A 571 1.78 22.22 35.18
C PRO A 571 2.23 20.75 35.13
N SER A 572 2.48 20.20 33.94
CA SER A 572 2.82 18.79 33.72
C SER A 572 3.97 18.62 32.71
N PRO A 573 5.17 19.17 32.96
CA PRO A 573 6.26 19.18 31.98
C PRO A 573 6.62 17.77 31.48
N LEU A 574 6.90 17.66 30.19
CA LEU A 574 7.31 16.38 29.61
C LEU A 574 8.64 15.90 30.22
N SER A 575 8.64 14.68 30.78
CA SER A 575 9.84 14.14 31.44
C SER A 575 11.02 13.98 30.46
N PRO A 576 12.25 14.37 30.85
CA PRO A 576 13.45 14.10 30.06
C PRO A 576 13.66 12.62 29.73
N SER A 577 13.23 11.70 30.62
CA SER A 577 13.33 10.26 30.36
C SER A 577 12.37 9.79 29.27
N ALA A 578 11.22 10.46 29.11
CA ALA A 578 10.22 10.14 28.10
C ALA A 578 10.65 10.55 26.68
N THR A 579 11.64 11.44 26.58
CA THR A 579 12.19 11.97 25.32
C THR A 579 13.66 11.57 25.11
N ALA A 580 14.15 10.58 25.87
CA ALA A 580 15.52 10.11 25.75
C ALA A 580 15.77 9.40 24.40
N PRO A 581 16.96 9.54 23.78
CA PRO A 581 17.28 8.87 22.51
C PRO A 581 17.13 7.34 22.52
N SER A 582 17.17 6.70 23.70
CA SER A 582 16.95 5.26 23.86
C SER A 582 15.53 4.80 23.48
N THR A 583 14.56 5.71 23.45
CA THR A 583 13.18 5.41 23.07
C THR A 583 13.01 5.22 21.56
N ARG A 584 13.94 5.76 20.74
CA ARG A 584 13.87 5.79 19.27
C ARG A 584 13.79 4.41 18.62
N GLY A 585 12.64 4.10 18.03
CA GLY A 585 12.37 2.98 17.13
C GLY A 585 12.62 3.24 15.65
N ASN A 586 12.16 2.30 14.82
CA ASN A 586 12.20 2.37 13.34
C ASN A 586 13.55 2.86 12.78
N VAL A 587 14.65 2.39 13.37
CA VAL A 587 16.02 2.78 12.99
C VAL A 587 16.36 2.16 11.64
N TRP A 588 16.84 2.98 10.69
CA TRP A 588 17.06 2.56 9.30
C TRP A 588 17.95 1.31 9.19
N GLU A 589 19.04 1.24 9.94
CA GLU A 589 19.97 0.12 9.91
C GLU A 589 19.31 -1.20 10.32
N ASP A 590 18.38 -1.16 11.28
CA ASP A 590 17.63 -2.34 11.72
C ASP A 590 16.58 -2.74 10.68
N VAL A 591 15.85 -1.75 10.13
CA VAL A 591 14.84 -1.96 9.08
C VAL A 591 15.46 -2.65 7.86
N ILE A 592 16.54 -2.09 7.30
CA ILE A 592 17.14 -2.66 6.09
C ILE A 592 17.88 -3.98 6.36
N LYS A 593 18.38 -4.20 7.57
CA LYS A 593 18.98 -5.48 7.98
C LYS A 593 17.93 -6.58 8.12
N TYR A 594 16.75 -6.25 8.63
CA TYR A 594 15.65 -7.19 8.80
C TYR A 594 14.94 -7.49 7.48
N GLY A 595 14.69 -6.47 6.66
CA GLY A 595 13.82 -6.57 5.50
C GLY A 595 14.45 -6.37 4.13
N GLY A 596 15.69 -5.89 4.05
CA GLY A 596 16.32 -5.55 2.77
C GLY A 596 16.84 -6.74 1.96
N ARG A 597 17.49 -6.44 0.82
CA ARG A 597 17.97 -7.46 -0.13
C ARG A 597 18.79 -8.58 0.49
N LYS A 598 19.71 -8.24 1.41
CA LYS A 598 20.56 -9.24 2.08
C LYS A 598 19.74 -10.20 2.93
N ALA A 599 18.70 -9.71 3.60
CA ALA A 599 17.78 -10.57 4.37
C ALA A 599 17.01 -11.49 3.42
N ALA A 600 16.49 -10.96 2.31
CA ALA A 600 15.78 -11.75 1.31
C ALA A 600 16.61 -12.91 0.75
N VAL A 601 17.88 -12.64 0.41
CA VAL A 601 18.83 -13.67 -0.04
C VAL A 601 19.10 -14.70 1.06
N LYS A 602 19.33 -14.25 2.31
CA LYS A 602 19.63 -15.14 3.44
C LYS A 602 18.46 -16.09 3.79
N ARG A 603 17.22 -15.72 3.47
CA ARG A 603 16.06 -16.59 3.67
C ARG A 603 16.02 -17.76 2.68
N GLN A 604 16.73 -17.69 1.55
CA GLN A 604 16.74 -18.76 0.56
C GLN A 604 17.73 -19.87 0.93
N ALA A 605 17.44 -21.09 0.48
CA ALA A 605 18.38 -22.21 0.50
C ALA A 605 18.18 -23.10 -0.73
N ASP A 606 19.28 -23.59 -1.29
CA ASP A 606 19.25 -24.56 -2.39
C ASP A 606 18.80 -25.95 -1.88
N PRO A 607 18.25 -26.80 -2.76
CA PRO A 607 18.00 -28.21 -2.44
C PRO A 607 19.28 -28.92 -2.02
N SER A 608 19.18 -29.89 -1.10
CA SER A 608 20.38 -30.60 -0.63
C SER A 608 20.06 -32.03 -0.25
N ILE A 609 20.89 -32.98 -0.71
CA ILE A 609 20.84 -34.38 -0.30
C ILE A 609 21.59 -34.51 1.03
N GLN A 610 20.95 -35.13 2.03
CA GLN A 610 21.52 -35.26 3.39
C GLN A 610 22.76 -36.17 3.41
N ASP A 611 22.73 -37.25 2.63
CA ASP A 611 23.81 -38.22 2.54
C ASP A 611 24.95 -37.74 1.64
N LYS A 612 26.19 -37.80 2.13
CA LYS A 612 27.38 -37.48 1.31
C LYS A 612 27.75 -38.56 0.29
N LYS A 613 27.22 -39.78 0.47
CA LYS A 613 27.41 -40.94 -0.41
C LYS A 613 26.15 -41.81 -0.37
N ALA A 614 25.74 -42.32 -1.52
CA ALA A 614 24.60 -43.22 -1.64
C ALA A 614 25.07 -44.58 -2.19
N LYS A 615 24.21 -45.60 -2.10
CA LYS A 615 24.40 -46.90 -2.75
C LYS A 615 23.21 -47.21 -3.64
N VAL A 616 23.40 -48.07 -4.64
CA VAL A 616 22.29 -48.53 -5.48
C VAL A 616 21.25 -49.22 -4.59
N GLY A 617 19.99 -48.84 -4.73
CA GLY A 617 18.88 -49.34 -3.93
C GLY A 617 18.79 -48.77 -2.51
N GLN A 618 19.76 -47.98 -2.04
CA GLN A 618 19.68 -47.31 -0.75
C GLN A 618 18.90 -46.00 -0.91
N GLU A 619 17.82 -45.85 -0.15
CA GLU A 619 17.06 -44.60 -0.08
C GLU A 619 17.93 -43.46 0.45
N VAL A 620 17.95 -42.34 -0.27
CA VAL A 620 18.49 -41.07 0.19
C VAL A 620 17.36 -40.10 0.48
N THR A 621 17.60 -39.18 1.41
CA THR A 621 16.68 -38.09 1.73
C THR A 621 17.28 -36.74 1.30
N ALA A 622 16.46 -35.86 0.73
CA ALA A 622 16.87 -34.53 0.32
C ALA A 622 15.85 -33.47 0.74
N SER A 623 16.34 -32.32 1.17
CA SER A 623 15.53 -31.12 1.35
C SER A 623 15.26 -30.49 -0.02
N VAL A 624 14.05 -29.96 -0.20
CA VAL A 624 13.66 -29.19 -1.40
C VAL A 624 14.21 -27.75 -1.40
N GLY A 625 15.01 -27.39 -0.39
CA GLY A 625 15.53 -26.05 -0.17
C GLY A 625 14.53 -25.17 0.57
N ARG A 626 14.82 -23.87 0.61
CA ARG A 626 13.95 -22.84 1.18
C ARG A 626 13.71 -21.75 0.14
N TRP A 627 12.44 -21.47 -0.09
CA TRP A 627 11.95 -20.46 -1.04
C TRP A 627 11.20 -19.36 -0.28
N ASP A 628 10.85 -18.26 -0.94
CA ASP A 628 9.92 -17.31 -0.32
C ASP A 628 8.53 -17.96 -0.09
N PRO A 629 7.77 -17.49 0.92
CA PRO A 629 6.40 -17.95 1.14
C PRO A 629 5.52 -17.82 -0.11
N GLY A 630 4.65 -18.81 -0.36
CA GLY A 630 3.75 -18.84 -1.52
C GLY A 630 4.35 -19.35 -2.83
N VAL A 631 5.63 -19.75 -2.86
CA VAL A 631 6.23 -20.40 -4.04
C VAL A 631 5.73 -21.84 -4.14
N LYS A 632 5.11 -22.19 -5.28
CA LYS A 632 4.73 -23.56 -5.61
C LYS A 632 5.96 -24.31 -6.11
N LEU A 633 6.21 -25.50 -5.56
CA LEU A 633 7.42 -26.27 -5.84
C LEU A 633 7.11 -27.58 -6.59
N THR A 634 7.95 -27.88 -7.58
CA THR A 634 7.98 -29.18 -8.25
C THR A 634 9.40 -29.74 -8.20
N ALA A 635 9.57 -30.97 -7.75
CA ALA A 635 10.86 -31.65 -7.63
C ALA A 635 11.06 -32.72 -8.71
N GLN A 636 12.32 -32.95 -9.10
CA GLN A 636 12.69 -34.04 -10.01
C GLN A 636 14.06 -34.61 -9.64
N TRP A 637 14.15 -35.93 -9.51
CA TRP A 637 15.42 -36.62 -9.31
C TRP A 637 16.14 -36.84 -10.64
N ILE A 638 17.43 -36.55 -10.65
CA ILE A 638 18.32 -36.72 -11.79
C ILE A 638 19.38 -37.76 -11.43
N LEU A 639 19.55 -38.77 -12.29
CA LEU A 639 20.60 -39.78 -12.19
C LEU A 639 21.45 -39.73 -13.46
N ASN A 640 22.75 -39.49 -13.31
CA ASN A 640 23.70 -39.37 -14.43
C ASN A 640 23.25 -38.35 -15.49
N SER A 641 22.81 -37.18 -15.03
CA SER A 641 22.35 -36.07 -15.87
C SER A 641 21.11 -36.38 -16.72
N LYS A 642 20.35 -37.43 -16.37
CA LYS A 642 19.04 -37.74 -16.97
C LYS A 642 17.95 -37.77 -15.91
N PRO A 643 16.71 -37.39 -16.25
CA PRO A 643 15.56 -37.61 -15.37
C PRO A 643 15.48 -39.07 -14.92
N ALA A 644 15.46 -39.27 -13.61
CA ALA A 644 15.30 -40.57 -12.98
C ALA A 644 13.84 -40.87 -12.62
N CYS A 645 13.00 -39.83 -12.63
CA CYS A 645 11.54 -39.89 -12.45
C CYS A 645 10.87 -38.71 -13.18
N GLU A 646 9.54 -38.75 -13.28
CA GLU A 646 8.74 -37.58 -13.62
C GLU A 646 8.85 -36.51 -12.53
N ALA A 647 8.59 -35.26 -12.90
CA ALA A 647 8.55 -34.16 -11.93
C ALA A 647 7.27 -34.28 -11.08
N PHE A 648 7.35 -33.98 -9.79
CA PHE A 648 6.23 -34.12 -8.85
C PHE A 648 6.15 -32.92 -7.89
N SER A 649 4.92 -32.52 -7.55
CA SER A 649 4.68 -31.39 -6.64
C SER A 649 5.17 -31.70 -5.23
N VAL A 650 5.72 -30.69 -4.57
CA VAL A 650 6.22 -30.79 -3.18
C VAL A 650 5.86 -29.53 -2.42
N GLU A 651 5.71 -29.65 -1.11
CA GLU A 651 5.49 -28.50 -0.23
C GLU A 651 6.81 -27.84 0.18
N GLN A 652 6.74 -26.57 0.54
CA GLN A 652 7.85 -25.84 1.14
C GLN A 652 8.36 -26.57 2.39
N GLY A 653 9.68 -26.71 2.52
CA GLY A 653 10.30 -27.39 3.67
C GLY A 653 10.20 -28.92 3.65
N ALA A 654 9.57 -29.52 2.63
CA ALA A 654 9.47 -30.96 2.50
C ALA A 654 10.84 -31.65 2.38
N SER A 655 10.90 -32.89 2.86
CA SER A 655 12.01 -33.82 2.58
C SER A 655 11.52 -34.92 1.66
N VAL A 656 12.18 -35.08 0.52
CA VAL A 656 11.83 -36.06 -0.51
C VAL A 656 12.86 -37.19 -0.53
N LYS A 657 12.41 -38.36 -0.97
CA LYS A 657 13.20 -39.60 -0.93
C LYS A 657 13.36 -40.21 -2.31
N TYR A 658 14.48 -40.88 -2.53
CA TYR A 658 14.74 -41.61 -3.76
C TYR A 658 15.76 -42.73 -3.54
N ALA A 659 15.51 -43.89 -4.14
CA ALA A 659 16.44 -45.02 -4.16
C ALA A 659 17.11 -45.10 -5.55
N PRO A 660 18.42 -44.84 -5.67
CA PRO A 660 19.10 -44.84 -6.96
C PRO A 660 19.10 -46.22 -7.61
N THR A 661 18.72 -46.29 -8.88
CA THR A 661 18.62 -47.57 -9.63
C THR A 661 19.93 -48.00 -10.30
N ALA A 662 20.89 -47.08 -10.42
CA ALA A 662 22.20 -47.35 -11.00
C ALA A 662 23.29 -46.49 -10.34
N LYS A 663 24.55 -46.89 -10.54
CA LYS A 663 25.71 -46.14 -10.08
C LYS A 663 25.84 -44.80 -10.79
N GLY A 664 26.62 -43.90 -10.19
CA GLY A 664 27.04 -42.65 -10.79
C GLY A 664 26.70 -41.47 -9.89
N HIS A 665 26.00 -40.45 -10.38
CA HIS A 665 25.66 -39.29 -9.55
C HIS A 665 24.16 -39.03 -9.54
N ILE A 666 23.62 -38.88 -8.34
CA ILE A 666 22.25 -38.38 -8.13
C ILE A 666 22.26 -36.90 -7.76
N GLN A 667 21.18 -36.22 -8.13
CA GLN A 667 20.95 -34.81 -7.83
C GLN A 667 19.45 -34.57 -7.73
N LEU A 668 19.03 -33.70 -6.82
CA LEU A 668 17.66 -33.20 -6.77
C LEU A 668 17.60 -31.85 -7.47
N LEU A 669 16.66 -31.69 -8.41
CA LEU A 669 16.29 -30.41 -8.99
C LEU A 669 14.93 -30.00 -8.42
N VAL A 670 14.79 -28.73 -8.05
CA VAL A 670 13.52 -28.17 -7.58
C VAL A 670 13.22 -26.91 -8.37
N THR A 671 12.08 -26.89 -9.03
CA THR A 671 11.54 -25.74 -9.76
C THR A 671 10.52 -25.03 -8.89
N GLY A 672 10.72 -23.73 -8.67
CA GLY A 672 9.79 -22.87 -7.96
C GLY A 672 9.08 -21.91 -8.91
N GLU A 673 7.78 -21.74 -8.71
CA GLU A 673 6.93 -20.81 -9.44
C GLU A 673 6.05 -20.00 -8.47
N LYS A 674 6.03 -18.68 -8.64
CA LYS A 674 5.16 -17.75 -7.92
C LYS A 674 4.83 -16.58 -8.85
N ARG A 675 3.62 -16.03 -8.74
CA ARG A 675 3.22 -14.81 -9.46
C ARG A 675 4.24 -13.70 -9.20
N ASN A 676 4.61 -12.94 -10.23
CA ASN A 676 5.61 -11.87 -10.15
C ASN A 676 7.06 -12.33 -9.85
N TYR A 677 7.32 -13.64 -9.84
CA TYR A 677 8.67 -14.21 -9.74
C TYR A 677 9.02 -14.85 -11.08
N ALA A 678 10.31 -14.84 -11.42
CA ALA A 678 10.81 -15.68 -12.50
C ALA A 678 10.75 -17.14 -12.04
N THR A 679 10.24 -18.03 -12.89
CA THR A 679 10.34 -19.48 -12.66
C THR A 679 11.80 -19.88 -12.64
N GLU A 680 12.23 -20.53 -11.56
CA GLU A 680 13.63 -20.87 -11.33
C GLU A 680 13.75 -22.36 -10.98
N THR A 681 14.73 -23.06 -11.58
CA THR A 681 15.12 -24.41 -11.15
C THR A 681 16.44 -24.36 -10.39
N ARG A 682 16.41 -24.64 -9.09
CA ARG A 682 17.60 -24.79 -8.25
C ARG A 682 18.09 -26.24 -8.28
N LYS A 683 19.41 -26.40 -8.35
CA LYS A 683 20.09 -27.69 -8.44
C LYS A 683 20.79 -27.97 -7.12
N GLY A 684 20.43 -29.07 -6.47
CA GLY A 684 21.15 -29.49 -5.26
C GLY A 684 22.53 -30.06 -5.55
N GLU A 685 23.27 -30.41 -4.51
CA GLU A 685 24.58 -31.04 -4.66
C GLU A 685 24.50 -32.41 -5.36
N ARG A 686 25.55 -32.76 -6.11
CA ARG A 686 25.67 -34.09 -6.74
C ARG A 686 26.26 -35.08 -5.73
N VAL A 687 25.55 -36.17 -5.47
CA VAL A 687 26.00 -37.23 -4.57
C VAL A 687 26.39 -38.47 -5.36
N LEU A 688 27.57 -39.02 -5.06
CA LEU A 688 28.06 -40.23 -5.69
C LEU A 688 27.29 -41.47 -5.19
N VAL A 689 26.76 -42.25 -6.13
CA VAL A 689 26.13 -43.55 -5.90
C VAL A 689 27.14 -44.66 -6.14
N GLY A 690 27.57 -45.30 -5.06
CA GLY A 690 28.41 -46.50 -5.04
C GLY A 690 27.63 -47.78 -5.31
N ARG A 691 28.32 -48.92 -5.19
CA ARG A 691 27.67 -50.25 -5.23
C ARG A 691 26.75 -50.44 -4.03
#